data_AF-A0A7C3CIM9-F1
#
_entry.id   AF-A0A7C3CIM9-F1
#
_cell.length_a   1.000
_cell.length_b   1.000
_cell.length_c   1.000
_cell.angle_alpha   90.00
_cell.angle_beta   90.00
_cell.angle_gamma   90.00
#
_symmetry.space_group_name_H-M   'P 1'
#
loop_
_entity.id
_entity.type
_entity.pdbx_description
1 polymer ?
#
loop_
_entity_poly.entity_id
_entity_poly.type
_entity_poly.pdbx_seq_one_letter_code
_entity_poly.pdbx_strand_id
1 'polypeptide(L)'
;KSVDGVEEVISWGGYEKQYEVLIDPVRLQNVDVTYNEIIQALEKSNQSVGGQYLEFNREQYLIRGAGLYQSMDDIRNTVIRTKEAMAVTINDVATVKEGKAPRFGAVSVDGKERVFGMVLQRSGTNAAKVVELIKDKMPLVNAALPQGVTIDVIYDRTEITHKAVSTMNSALLTGSILVAIILFLFLFELRSAFIVILSLPVSLLIAFLMMQEYGMSANLMSLSGLAIAIGMIVDGTIVVVENAFRLLQENPKASRAEVISEATAEVAKPVLFALLIIAVVFIPLLSLEGLAGKLYTPMALDIVFVMLGSLAVALLLVPVLSYMMLKQGSHSNSPLMSAIKSFYTPLLVLSLKHAKKLVAVTFLIFFILAGLLTQQGREFMPELNEETIMYRVIAIPGTALTQSVENAQAIENFILETYPKEVLSVLSMIGRSEKGETAQANYMEVLLTLNPEFKEIPTLDKEMTKKLKEKFNYLQFISTQPIAMRIEELLEGVSAELAVKIYGEDQKVMSQIATDISGVLSKVEGLDHAEVETQLGQAQINIKPNYLALSRYGLTVENVMQVIRYGIGEEAVTQKIEGIKRFGIVAKLKNAKQNIDTLKKLILRSDSGKVVTLEEVCDITTVQGPAFIKREDLSRYMVLSLEVEGRDIATFVEEADAKIKKTVNIPDGYYIKWAGDFKNMQEAGKTLAMIIPITLLLIMLLLYTAFNSFKKAFLILLGVPLGLMGGIVALLIADIYLSVSAIVGFIAIFAIAILNGIVLISFIDELRKKFPTIKTIDLVKDATLLRLRPVLMTAFTTLFGILPLLYATGVGSEIQYPLSVVVTGGIISSTVLTLLVLPGLYVLFFKEK
;
A
#
# COMPACT_ATOMS: atom_id res chain seq x y z
N LYS A 1 24.63 -4.33 3.53
CA LYS A 1 24.09 -4.93 4.78
C LYS A 1 24.49 -4.17 6.05
N SER A 2 25.71 -3.63 6.19
CA SER A 2 26.13 -2.91 7.41
C SER A 2 25.51 -1.51 7.60
N VAL A 3 24.74 -1.02 6.61
CA VAL A 3 24.04 0.26 6.69
C VAL A 3 22.82 0.10 7.62
N ASP A 4 22.62 1.06 8.52
CA ASP A 4 21.48 1.03 9.44
C ASP A 4 20.15 1.09 8.68
N GLY A 5 19.17 0.34 9.17
CA GLY A 5 17.86 0.16 8.52
C GLY A 5 17.84 -0.77 7.30
N VAL A 6 18.97 -1.34 6.87
CA VAL A 6 18.98 -2.44 5.89
C VAL A 6 18.78 -3.77 6.61
N GLU A 7 17.83 -4.57 6.13
CA GLU A 7 17.59 -5.94 6.63
C GLU A 7 18.48 -6.93 5.90
N GLU A 8 18.43 -6.92 4.57
CA GLU A 8 19.19 -7.83 3.72
C GLU A 8 19.58 -7.17 2.39
N VAL A 9 20.62 -7.70 1.76
CA VAL A 9 20.97 -7.39 0.37
C VAL A 9 20.95 -8.70 -0.39
N ILE A 10 20.00 -8.85 -1.29
CA ILE A 10 19.75 -10.06 -2.06
C ILE A 10 20.46 -9.93 -3.41
N SER A 11 21.20 -10.96 -3.80
CA SER A 11 21.76 -11.08 -5.14
C SER A 11 20.80 -11.85 -6.04
N TRP A 12 20.59 -11.35 -7.25
CA TRP A 12 19.75 -11.99 -8.27
C TRP A 12 20.52 -12.08 -9.60
N GLY A 13 20.50 -13.26 -10.20
CA GLY A 13 21.19 -13.55 -11.46
C GLY A 13 22.67 -13.90 -11.25
N GLY A 14 23.37 -14.15 -12.36
CA GLY A 14 24.74 -14.66 -12.36
C GLY A 14 24.84 -16.16 -12.08
N TYR A 15 26.06 -16.61 -11.80
CA TYR A 15 26.36 -18.02 -11.52
C TYR A 15 27.09 -18.16 -10.19
N GLU A 16 26.47 -18.85 -9.24
CA GLU A 16 27.15 -19.20 -7.98
C GLU A 16 28.21 -20.27 -8.24
N LYS A 17 29.44 -20.02 -7.77
CA LYS A 17 30.56 -20.94 -7.88
C LYS A 17 30.33 -22.16 -6.98
N GLN A 18 30.60 -23.35 -7.51
CA GLN A 18 30.67 -24.57 -6.72
C GLN A 18 31.84 -25.45 -7.18
N TYR A 19 32.23 -26.40 -6.34
CA TYR A 19 33.23 -27.41 -6.66
C TYR A 19 32.51 -28.70 -7.05
N GLU A 20 32.67 -29.11 -8.30
CA GLU A 20 32.01 -30.30 -8.85
C GLU A 20 32.96 -31.49 -8.78
N VAL A 21 32.56 -32.53 -8.06
CA VAL A 21 33.14 -33.87 -8.11
C VAL A 21 32.33 -34.67 -9.11
N LEU A 22 32.76 -34.66 -10.39
CA LEU A 22 32.09 -35.36 -11.48
C LEU A 22 32.42 -36.85 -11.45
N ILE A 23 31.56 -37.62 -10.82
CA ILE A 23 31.70 -39.06 -10.63
C ILE A 23 31.39 -39.79 -11.94
N ASP A 24 32.29 -40.69 -12.34
CA ASP A 24 32.11 -41.57 -13.49
C ASP A 24 31.58 -42.94 -13.03
N PRO A 25 30.31 -43.29 -13.32
CA PRO A 25 29.72 -44.55 -12.87
C PRO A 25 30.50 -45.79 -13.32
N VAL A 26 31.16 -45.73 -14.47
CA VAL A 26 31.94 -46.87 -14.99
C VAL A 26 33.21 -47.06 -14.16
N ARG A 27 33.88 -45.97 -13.79
CA ARG A 27 35.06 -46.03 -12.91
C ARG A 27 34.70 -46.54 -11.52
N LEU A 28 33.53 -46.15 -10.99
CA LEU A 28 33.05 -46.68 -9.71
C LEU A 28 32.93 -48.20 -9.71
N GLN A 29 32.44 -48.79 -10.81
CA GLN A 29 32.31 -50.25 -10.90
C GLN A 29 33.66 -50.96 -10.94
N ASN A 30 34.64 -50.38 -11.63
CA ASN A 30 35.97 -50.99 -11.78
C ASN A 30 36.76 -51.04 -10.46
N VAL A 31 36.41 -50.19 -9.49
CA VAL A 31 37.14 -50.02 -8.23
C VAL A 31 36.34 -50.51 -7.01
N ASP A 32 35.21 -51.19 -7.24
CA ASP A 32 34.34 -51.77 -6.21
C ASP A 32 33.86 -50.76 -5.13
N VAL A 33 33.62 -49.50 -5.48
CA VAL A 33 33.18 -48.45 -4.56
C VAL A 33 31.73 -48.05 -4.84
N THR A 34 30.93 -47.82 -3.79
CA THR A 34 29.55 -47.34 -3.94
C THR A 34 29.47 -45.82 -3.94
N TYR A 35 28.38 -45.27 -4.48
CA TYR A 35 28.16 -43.82 -4.49
C TYR A 35 28.13 -43.23 -3.07
N ASN A 36 27.48 -43.92 -2.14
CA ASN A 36 27.35 -43.47 -0.75
C ASN A 36 28.71 -43.41 -0.03
N GLU A 37 29.65 -44.28 -0.38
CA GLU A 37 31.00 -44.23 0.18
C GLU A 37 31.74 -42.95 -0.21
N ILE A 38 31.53 -42.44 -1.43
CA ILE A 38 32.11 -41.16 -1.86
C ILE A 38 31.54 -40.01 -1.03
N ILE A 39 30.21 -40.00 -0.83
CA ILE A 39 29.53 -38.97 -0.03
C ILE A 39 30.10 -38.97 1.39
N GLN A 40 30.15 -40.14 2.03
CA GLN A 40 30.71 -40.28 3.38
C GLN A 40 32.20 -39.89 3.44
N ALA A 41 32.99 -40.22 2.42
CA ALA A 41 34.41 -39.85 2.36
C ALA A 41 34.59 -38.33 2.29
N LEU A 42 33.79 -37.66 1.45
CA LEU A 42 33.79 -36.20 1.31
C LEU A 42 33.40 -35.50 2.62
N GLU A 43 32.38 -36.00 3.32
CA GLU A 43 31.92 -35.46 4.61
C GLU A 43 32.95 -35.66 5.73
N LYS A 44 33.53 -36.86 5.82
CA LYS A 44 34.50 -37.19 6.89
C LYS A 44 35.84 -36.49 6.73
N SER A 45 36.21 -36.12 5.50
CA SER A 45 37.55 -35.60 5.19
C SER A 45 37.63 -34.07 5.17
N ASN A 46 36.55 -33.36 5.53
CA ASN A 46 36.51 -31.90 5.61
C ASN A 46 36.14 -31.41 7.01
N GLN A 47 37.07 -31.55 7.96
CA GLN A 47 36.81 -31.27 9.39
C GLN A 47 37.90 -30.39 10.02
N SER A 48 37.50 -29.55 10.97
CA SER A 48 38.41 -28.81 11.84
C SER A 48 38.07 -29.14 13.29
N VAL A 49 39.07 -29.53 14.07
CA VAL A 49 38.89 -29.93 15.47
C VAL A 49 39.85 -29.18 16.40
N GLY A 50 39.41 -28.87 17.62
CA GLY A 50 40.24 -28.29 18.67
C GLY A 50 40.75 -29.38 19.60
N GLY A 51 42.07 -29.43 19.83
CA GLY A 51 42.74 -30.39 20.71
C GLY A 51 43.08 -29.82 22.09
N GLN A 52 42.38 -28.76 22.53
CA GLN A 52 42.70 -27.98 23.72
C GLN A 52 44.11 -27.36 23.63
N TYR A 53 44.92 -27.46 24.70
CA TYR A 53 46.24 -26.88 24.77
C TYR A 53 47.22 -27.81 25.46
N LEU A 54 48.50 -27.63 25.12
CA LEU A 54 49.63 -28.21 25.83
C LEU A 54 50.37 -27.08 26.54
N GLU A 55 50.55 -27.19 27.84
CA GLU A 55 51.47 -26.30 28.57
C GLU A 55 52.90 -26.77 28.37
N PHE A 56 53.73 -25.91 27.79
CA PHE A 56 55.13 -26.19 27.54
C PHE A 56 55.96 -24.92 27.74
N ASN A 57 57.09 -25.01 28.45
CA ASN A 57 57.96 -23.85 28.73
C ASN A 57 57.25 -22.61 29.34
N ARG A 58 56.26 -22.82 30.23
CA ARG A 58 55.42 -21.74 30.83
C ARG A 58 54.57 -20.96 29.80
N GLU A 59 54.41 -21.51 28.60
CA GLU A 59 53.52 -21.00 27.56
C GLU A 59 52.42 -22.03 27.26
N GLN A 60 51.31 -21.54 26.73
CA GLN A 60 50.15 -22.36 26.36
C GLN A 60 50.11 -22.53 24.84
N TYR A 61 50.36 -23.75 24.37
CA TYR A 61 50.32 -24.09 22.94
C TYR A 61 48.95 -24.64 22.60
N LEU A 62 48.15 -23.89 21.83
CA LEU A 62 46.85 -24.36 21.35
C LEU A 62 47.03 -25.46 20.31
N ILE A 63 46.40 -26.62 20.54
CA ILE A 63 46.42 -27.74 19.60
C ILE A 63 45.21 -27.61 18.68
N ARG A 64 45.45 -27.56 17.36
CA ARG A 64 44.41 -27.46 16.34
C ARG A 64 44.61 -28.51 15.26
N GLY A 65 43.59 -29.33 15.01
CA GLY A 65 43.50 -30.18 13.83
C GLY A 65 42.86 -29.42 12.68
N ALA A 66 43.61 -29.23 11.59
CA ALA A 66 43.15 -28.50 10.40
C ALA A 66 43.04 -29.46 9.21
N GLY A 67 41.89 -30.11 9.07
CA GLY A 67 41.56 -31.01 7.95
C GLY A 67 40.50 -30.42 7.01
N LEU A 68 40.45 -29.09 6.86
CA LEU A 68 39.57 -28.45 5.89
C LEU A 68 40.22 -28.45 4.51
N TYR A 69 39.44 -28.68 3.45
CA TYR A 69 39.95 -28.60 2.07
C TYR A 69 40.41 -27.18 1.73
N GLN A 70 41.69 -27.03 1.37
CA GLN A 70 42.26 -25.76 0.93
C GLN A 70 42.38 -25.68 -0.59
N SER A 71 42.69 -26.80 -1.24
CA SER A 71 42.90 -26.93 -2.67
C SER A 71 41.93 -27.91 -3.32
N MET A 72 41.82 -27.88 -4.66
CA MET A 72 41.12 -28.93 -5.40
C MET A 72 41.86 -30.27 -5.34
N ASP A 73 43.19 -30.25 -5.15
CA ASP A 73 43.98 -31.47 -5.02
C ASP A 73 43.67 -32.22 -3.73
N ASP A 74 43.34 -31.50 -2.64
CA ASP A 74 42.91 -32.12 -1.38
C ASP A 74 41.63 -32.94 -1.58
N ILE A 75 40.69 -32.40 -2.36
CA ILE A 75 39.45 -33.10 -2.72
C ILE A 75 39.78 -34.32 -3.60
N ARG A 76 40.66 -34.18 -4.60
CA ARG A 76 41.08 -35.30 -5.47
C ARG A 76 41.72 -36.45 -4.70
N ASN A 77 42.58 -36.11 -3.73
CA ASN A 77 43.34 -37.07 -2.93
C ASN A 77 42.57 -37.64 -1.73
N THR A 78 41.30 -37.26 -1.56
CA THR A 78 40.46 -37.79 -0.50
C THR A 78 40.29 -39.29 -0.65
N VAL A 79 40.64 -40.03 0.40
CA VAL A 79 40.58 -41.50 0.42
C VAL A 79 39.14 -41.95 0.65
N ILE A 80 38.63 -42.79 -0.24
CA ILE A 80 37.30 -43.39 -0.13
C ILE A 80 37.37 -44.73 0.60
N ARG A 81 38.27 -45.61 0.12
CA ARG A 81 38.43 -46.98 0.61
C ARG A 81 39.89 -47.39 0.49
N THR A 82 40.36 -48.28 1.37
CA THR A 82 41.70 -48.87 1.29
C THR A 82 41.57 -50.38 1.13
N LYS A 83 42.21 -50.98 0.11
CA LYS A 83 42.21 -52.43 -0.17
C LYS A 83 43.64 -52.90 -0.37
N GLU A 84 44.07 -53.92 0.37
CA GLU A 84 45.40 -54.56 0.22
C GLU A 84 46.58 -53.58 0.14
N ALA A 85 46.57 -52.55 1.00
CA ALA A 85 47.56 -51.46 1.07
C ALA A 85 47.58 -50.46 -0.10
N MET A 86 46.65 -50.52 -1.06
CA MET A 86 46.40 -49.43 -2.02
C MET A 86 45.15 -48.64 -1.61
N ALA A 87 45.28 -47.31 -1.58
CA ALA A 87 44.17 -46.39 -1.31
C ALA A 87 43.46 -46.03 -2.62
N VAL A 88 42.14 -46.11 -2.60
CA VAL A 88 41.27 -45.61 -3.66
C VAL A 88 40.86 -44.19 -3.29
N THR A 89 41.15 -43.24 -4.18
CA THR A 89 40.90 -41.81 -3.98
C THR A 89 39.76 -41.32 -4.88
N ILE A 90 39.26 -40.11 -4.60
CA ILE A 90 38.27 -39.45 -5.47
C ILE A 90 38.78 -39.31 -6.90
N ASN A 91 40.07 -39.05 -7.11
CA ASN A 91 40.67 -38.92 -8.44
C ASN A 91 40.53 -40.19 -9.30
N ASP A 92 40.48 -41.36 -8.67
CA ASP A 92 40.35 -42.64 -9.36
C ASP A 92 38.94 -42.84 -9.92
N VAL A 93 37.92 -42.22 -9.31
CA VAL A 93 36.49 -42.42 -9.66
C VAL A 93 35.80 -41.16 -10.20
N ALA A 94 36.40 -39.98 -10.06
CA ALA A 94 35.77 -38.71 -10.40
C ALA A 94 36.75 -37.65 -10.91
N THR A 95 36.25 -36.68 -11.67
CA THR A 95 36.99 -35.47 -12.05
C THR A 95 36.54 -34.29 -11.20
N VAL A 96 37.48 -33.68 -10.47
CA VAL A 96 37.21 -32.48 -9.65
C VAL A 96 37.51 -31.21 -10.45
N LYS A 97 36.51 -30.34 -10.60
CA LYS A 97 36.63 -29.05 -11.30
C LYS A 97 35.78 -27.95 -10.64
N GLU A 98 36.07 -26.71 -10.98
CA GLU A 98 35.15 -25.60 -10.70
C GLU A 98 33.95 -25.66 -11.64
N GLY A 99 32.77 -25.40 -11.10
CA GLY A 99 31.53 -25.39 -11.84
C GLY A 99 30.55 -24.35 -11.31
N LYS A 100 29.30 -24.46 -11.75
CA LYS A 100 28.25 -23.50 -11.48
C LYS A 100 27.03 -24.18 -10.87
N ALA A 101 26.47 -23.58 -9.83
CA ALA A 101 25.23 -24.05 -9.23
C ALA A 101 24.07 -23.95 -10.23
N PRO A 102 23.04 -24.81 -10.12
CA PRO A 102 21.78 -24.60 -10.81
C PRO A 102 21.21 -23.23 -10.43
N ARG A 103 20.92 -22.39 -11.42
CA ARG A 103 20.27 -21.09 -11.20
C ARG A 103 18.76 -21.24 -11.26
N PHE A 104 18.05 -20.55 -10.37
CA PHE A 104 16.57 -20.51 -10.34
C PHE A 104 15.99 -19.21 -10.88
N GLY A 105 16.84 -18.24 -11.19
CA GLY A 105 16.47 -16.99 -11.83
C GLY A 105 17.64 -16.36 -12.57
N ALA A 106 17.33 -15.30 -13.30
CA ALA A 106 18.28 -14.52 -14.07
C ALA A 106 17.81 -13.07 -14.12
N VAL A 107 18.73 -12.14 -14.40
CA VAL A 107 18.38 -10.74 -14.62
C VAL A 107 18.97 -10.29 -15.93
N SER A 108 18.17 -9.58 -16.72
CA SER A 108 18.59 -8.95 -17.97
C SER A 108 18.30 -7.46 -17.92
N VAL A 109 19.21 -6.67 -18.48
CA VAL A 109 19.10 -5.22 -18.59
C VAL A 109 19.51 -4.84 -20.01
N ASP A 110 18.63 -4.15 -20.72
CA ASP A 110 18.84 -3.66 -22.07
C ASP A 110 19.38 -4.73 -23.05
N GLY A 111 18.77 -5.91 -23.02
CA GLY A 111 19.07 -7.06 -23.88
C GLY A 111 20.28 -7.88 -23.43
N LYS A 112 20.86 -7.61 -22.25
CA LYS A 112 22.07 -8.29 -21.76
C LYS A 112 21.90 -8.82 -20.35
N GLU A 113 22.33 -10.06 -20.12
CA GLU A 113 22.32 -10.65 -18.78
C GLU A 113 23.28 -9.88 -17.84
N ARG A 114 22.78 -9.52 -16.65
CA ARG A 114 23.50 -8.78 -15.60
C ARG A 114 23.31 -9.44 -14.24
N VAL A 115 24.12 -9.04 -13.27
CA VAL A 115 23.92 -9.39 -11.86
C VAL A 115 23.27 -8.19 -11.17
N PHE A 116 22.22 -8.46 -10.40
CA PHE A 116 21.43 -7.44 -9.72
C PHE A 116 21.53 -7.60 -8.21
N GLY A 117 21.60 -6.47 -7.50
CA GLY A 117 21.59 -6.41 -6.04
C GLY A 117 20.36 -5.66 -5.57
N MET A 118 19.45 -6.33 -4.88
CA MET A 118 18.27 -5.72 -4.28
C MET A 118 18.53 -5.44 -2.80
N VAL A 119 18.31 -4.21 -2.35
CA VAL A 119 18.42 -3.85 -0.94
C VAL A 119 17.04 -3.93 -0.29
N LEU A 120 16.89 -4.85 0.66
CA LEU A 120 15.69 -4.96 1.48
C LEU A 120 15.81 -4.08 2.71
N GLN A 121 14.86 -3.15 2.84
CA GLN A 121 14.75 -2.28 3.99
C GLN A 121 14.09 -3.03 5.16
N ARG A 122 14.57 -2.78 6.39
CA ARG A 122 13.92 -3.27 7.62
C ARG A 122 12.57 -2.59 7.81
N SER A 123 11.55 -3.37 8.15
CA SER A 123 10.20 -2.86 8.46
C SER A 123 10.23 -1.79 9.54
N GLY A 124 9.45 -0.73 9.37
CA GLY A 124 9.34 0.38 10.34
C GLY A 124 10.47 1.42 10.28
N THR A 125 11.44 1.28 9.37
CA THR A 125 12.47 2.30 9.18
C THR A 125 12.08 3.32 8.10
N ASN A 126 12.79 4.45 8.02
CA ASN A 126 12.53 5.47 7.01
C ASN A 126 13.26 5.14 5.70
N ALA A 127 12.49 4.90 4.63
CA ALA A 127 13.02 4.50 3.33
C ALA A 127 14.01 5.52 2.75
N ALA A 128 13.66 6.82 2.79
CA ALA A 128 14.48 7.88 2.25
C ALA A 128 15.83 7.99 2.96
N LYS A 129 15.81 7.91 4.29
CA LYS A 129 17.04 7.93 5.09
C LYS A 129 17.93 6.71 4.83
N VAL A 130 17.33 5.53 4.67
CA VAL A 130 18.09 4.30 4.36
C VAL A 130 18.78 4.42 2.99
N VAL A 131 18.07 4.92 1.98
CA VAL A 131 18.65 5.11 0.64
C VAL A 131 19.75 6.18 0.64
N GLU A 132 19.57 7.29 1.35
CA GLU A 132 20.61 8.31 1.53
C GLU A 132 21.90 7.69 2.11
N LEU A 133 21.78 6.93 3.20
CA LEU A 133 22.91 6.23 3.83
C LEU A 133 23.55 5.19 2.90
N ILE A 134 22.79 4.56 2.00
CA ILE A 134 23.32 3.63 1.00
C ILE A 134 24.10 4.40 -0.06
N LYS A 135 23.55 5.49 -0.60
CA LYS A 135 24.20 6.36 -1.58
C LYS A 135 25.52 6.91 -1.07
N ASP A 136 25.59 7.29 0.20
CA ASP A 136 26.84 7.72 0.85
C ASP A 136 27.94 6.65 0.86
N LYS A 137 27.58 5.37 0.84
CA LYS A 137 28.52 4.25 0.79
C LYS A 137 28.89 3.82 -0.64
N MET A 138 28.09 4.19 -1.64
CA MET A 138 28.32 3.79 -3.03
C MET A 138 29.69 4.18 -3.60
N PRO A 139 30.23 5.40 -3.38
CA PRO A 139 31.57 5.75 -3.86
C PRO A 139 32.66 4.84 -3.30
N LEU A 140 32.56 4.49 -2.01
CA LEU A 140 33.51 3.63 -1.32
C LEU A 140 33.44 2.19 -1.85
N VAL A 141 32.23 1.69 -2.11
CA VAL A 141 32.01 0.38 -2.72
C VAL A 141 32.58 0.35 -4.14
N ASN A 142 32.26 1.33 -4.99
CA ASN A 142 32.76 1.40 -6.37
C ASN A 142 34.29 1.53 -6.42
N ALA A 143 34.92 2.21 -5.46
CA ALA A 143 36.38 2.28 -5.36
C ALA A 143 37.04 0.96 -4.95
N ALA A 144 36.32 0.06 -4.26
CA ALA A 144 36.81 -1.25 -3.84
C ALA A 144 36.62 -2.35 -4.89
N LEU A 145 35.88 -2.07 -5.98
CA LEU A 145 35.62 -3.05 -7.03
C LEU A 145 36.84 -3.24 -7.95
N PRO A 146 36.99 -4.44 -8.55
CA PRO A 146 38.01 -4.67 -9.58
C PRO A 146 37.86 -3.70 -10.76
N GLN A 147 38.97 -3.42 -11.45
CA GLN A 147 38.95 -2.61 -12.68
C GLN A 147 37.95 -3.19 -13.70
N GLY A 148 37.07 -2.33 -14.24
CA GLY A 148 36.06 -2.70 -15.23
C GLY A 148 34.71 -3.14 -14.66
N VAL A 149 34.53 -3.14 -13.33
CA VAL A 149 33.24 -3.43 -12.68
C VAL A 149 32.70 -2.16 -12.02
N THR A 150 31.47 -1.78 -12.37
CA THR A 150 30.73 -0.67 -11.74
C THR A 150 29.40 -1.18 -11.21
N ILE A 151 28.92 -0.55 -10.14
CA ILE A 151 27.55 -0.74 -9.66
C ILE A 151 26.78 0.56 -9.91
N ASP A 152 25.76 0.45 -10.74
CA ASP A 152 24.85 1.52 -11.13
C ASP A 152 23.48 1.31 -10.48
N VAL A 153 22.80 2.40 -10.13
CA VAL A 153 21.47 2.37 -9.50
C VAL A 153 20.42 2.32 -10.61
N ILE A 154 19.61 1.27 -10.63
CA ILE A 154 18.54 1.08 -11.64
C ILE A 154 17.18 1.55 -11.10
N TYR A 155 16.92 1.39 -9.80
CA TYR A 155 15.66 1.77 -9.17
C TYR A 155 15.91 2.47 -7.84
N ASP A 156 15.26 3.62 -7.65
CA ASP A 156 15.33 4.42 -6.43
C ASP A 156 13.95 4.84 -5.93
N ARG A 157 13.51 4.22 -4.83
CA ARG A 157 12.21 4.51 -4.20
C ARG A 157 12.11 5.95 -3.64
N THR A 158 13.21 6.66 -3.45
CA THR A 158 13.16 8.05 -2.96
C THR A 158 12.57 9.01 -3.96
N GLU A 159 12.68 8.72 -5.27
CA GLU A 159 12.17 9.59 -6.32
C GLU A 159 10.66 9.79 -6.20
N ILE A 160 9.89 8.69 -6.11
CA ILE A 160 8.44 8.76 -5.92
C ILE A 160 8.07 9.40 -4.59
N THR A 161 8.84 9.13 -3.53
CA THR A 161 8.59 9.72 -2.20
C THR A 161 8.77 11.24 -2.24
N HIS A 162 9.83 11.72 -2.89
CA HIS A 162 10.08 13.15 -3.04
C HIS A 162 9.06 13.83 -3.95
N LYS A 163 8.65 13.19 -5.05
CA LYS A 163 7.56 13.68 -5.91
C LYS A 163 6.26 13.83 -5.12
N ALA A 164 5.83 12.79 -4.41
CA ALA A 164 4.63 12.80 -3.59
C ALA A 164 4.66 13.91 -2.52
N VAL A 165 5.77 14.02 -1.77
CA VAL A 165 5.95 15.06 -0.75
C VAL A 165 6.00 16.46 -1.38
N SER A 166 6.62 16.61 -2.55
CA SER A 166 6.70 17.88 -3.28
C SER A 166 5.34 18.35 -3.79
N THR A 167 4.56 17.45 -4.41
CA THR A 167 3.16 17.70 -4.80
C THR A 167 2.39 18.20 -3.59
N MET A 168 2.58 17.54 -2.45
CA MET A 168 1.84 17.87 -1.25
C MET A 168 2.26 19.18 -0.60
N ASN A 169 3.56 19.45 -0.51
CA ASN A 169 4.08 20.72 -0.04
C ASN A 169 3.62 21.88 -0.92
N SER A 170 3.58 21.67 -2.24
CA SER A 170 3.09 22.68 -3.19
C SER A 170 1.61 22.97 -2.98
N ALA A 171 0.79 21.94 -2.77
CA ALA A 171 -0.63 22.08 -2.46
C ALA A 171 -0.86 22.78 -1.11
N LEU A 172 -0.14 22.38 -0.06
CA LEU A 172 -0.18 23.00 1.27
C LEU A 172 0.19 24.49 1.23
N LEU A 173 1.26 24.84 0.53
CA LEU A 173 1.73 26.21 0.39
C LEU A 173 0.71 27.06 -0.38
N THR A 174 0.24 26.55 -1.53
CA THR A 174 -0.76 27.24 -2.37
C THR A 174 -2.05 27.43 -1.59
N GLY A 175 -2.51 26.42 -0.86
CA GLY A 175 -3.71 26.47 -0.03
C GLY A 175 -3.56 27.49 1.10
N SER A 176 -2.42 27.51 1.78
CA SER A 176 -2.13 28.49 2.84
C SER A 176 -2.13 29.93 2.31
N ILE A 177 -1.57 30.16 1.12
CA ILE A 177 -1.56 31.48 0.46
C ILE A 177 -2.99 31.89 0.07
N LEU A 178 -3.77 30.99 -0.52
CA LEU A 178 -5.16 31.26 -0.87
C LEU A 178 -6.02 31.58 0.36
N VAL A 179 -5.84 30.82 1.46
CA VAL A 179 -6.48 31.09 2.75
C VAL A 179 -6.10 32.47 3.26
N ALA A 180 -4.82 32.84 3.24
CA ALA A 180 -4.36 34.16 3.67
C ALA A 180 -4.98 35.30 2.84
N ILE A 181 -5.09 35.13 1.52
CA ILE A 181 -5.73 36.10 0.62
C ILE A 181 -7.22 36.27 0.98
N ILE A 182 -7.94 35.16 1.15
CA ILE A 182 -9.37 35.19 1.50
C ILE A 182 -9.59 35.83 2.88
N LEU A 183 -8.78 35.50 3.88
CA LEU A 183 -8.85 36.11 5.20
C LEU A 183 -8.67 37.64 5.11
N PHE A 184 -7.70 38.11 4.32
CA PHE A 184 -7.50 39.54 4.10
C PHE A 184 -8.72 40.20 3.44
N LEU A 185 -9.29 39.59 2.40
CA LEU A 185 -10.47 40.12 1.69
C LEU A 185 -11.72 40.23 2.58
N PHE A 186 -11.93 39.25 3.47
CA PHE A 186 -13.08 39.25 4.37
C PHE A 186 -12.89 40.14 5.60
N LEU A 187 -11.69 40.19 6.21
CA LEU A 187 -11.42 40.98 7.41
C LEU A 187 -11.20 42.46 7.10
N PHE A 188 -10.59 42.79 5.97
CA PHE A 188 -10.29 44.16 5.51
C PHE A 188 -9.56 45.02 6.57
N GLU A 189 -8.87 44.38 7.50
CA GLU A 189 -8.03 44.96 8.54
C GLU A 189 -6.77 44.07 8.67
N LEU A 190 -5.61 44.68 8.46
CA LEU A 190 -4.33 43.97 8.30
C LEU A 190 -3.90 43.21 9.55
N ARG A 191 -4.29 43.65 10.75
CA ARG A 191 -3.81 43.09 12.02
C ARG A 191 -4.64 41.88 12.43
N SER A 192 -5.95 41.95 12.32
CA SER A 192 -6.84 40.79 12.51
C SER A 192 -6.47 39.68 11.53
N ALA A 193 -6.25 40.02 10.26
CA ALA A 193 -5.79 39.06 9.26
C ALA A 193 -4.41 38.46 9.63
N PHE A 194 -3.46 39.30 10.06
CA PHE A 194 -2.13 38.83 10.47
C PHE A 194 -2.17 37.89 11.68
N ILE A 195 -3.00 38.17 12.69
CA ILE A 195 -3.16 37.28 13.87
C ILE A 195 -3.66 35.91 13.43
N VAL A 196 -4.68 35.85 12.57
CA VAL A 196 -5.23 34.59 12.05
C VAL A 196 -4.19 33.86 11.19
N ILE A 197 -3.50 34.57 10.29
CA ILE A 197 -2.46 33.98 9.43
C ILE A 197 -1.31 33.42 10.27
N LEU A 198 -0.89 34.10 11.33
CA LEU A 198 0.16 33.63 12.23
C LEU A 198 -0.26 32.39 13.05
N SER A 199 -1.56 32.22 13.30
CA SER A 199 -2.06 31.04 14.02
C SER A 199 -1.89 29.74 13.24
N LEU A 200 -1.91 29.79 11.90
CA LEU A 200 -1.76 28.63 11.02
C LEU A 200 -0.39 27.94 11.18
N PRO A 201 0.77 28.60 10.96
CA PRO A 201 2.07 27.94 11.09
C PRO A 201 2.37 27.50 12.52
N VAL A 202 1.89 28.22 13.55
CA VAL A 202 2.09 27.82 14.95
C VAL A 202 1.29 26.56 15.27
N SER A 203 0.05 26.46 14.79
CA SER A 203 -0.79 25.27 14.99
C SER A 203 -0.21 24.05 14.26
N LEU A 204 0.30 24.24 13.03
CA LEU A 204 1.01 23.19 12.29
C LEU A 204 2.30 22.77 13.00
N LEU A 205 3.07 23.72 13.57
CA LEU A 205 4.28 23.40 14.33
C LEU A 205 3.96 22.52 15.55
N ILE A 206 2.89 22.83 16.28
CA ILE A 206 2.43 21.99 17.40
C ILE A 206 2.05 20.60 16.89
N ALA A 207 1.34 20.50 15.76
CA ALA A 207 1.00 19.21 15.16
C ALA A 207 2.26 18.41 14.80
N PHE A 208 3.27 19.02 14.15
CA PHE A 208 4.54 18.36 13.85
C PHE A 208 5.29 17.88 15.11
N LEU A 209 5.27 18.66 16.20
CA LEU A 209 5.85 18.24 17.47
C LEU A 209 5.11 17.01 18.03
N MET A 210 3.78 16.99 17.97
CA MET A 210 2.99 15.83 18.39
C MET A 210 3.24 14.61 17.49
N MET A 211 3.37 14.80 16.17
CA MET A 211 3.74 13.73 15.24
C MET A 211 5.10 13.12 15.59
N GLN A 212 6.08 13.95 15.93
CA GLN A 212 7.42 13.49 16.31
C GLN A 212 7.38 12.66 17.60
N GLU A 213 6.65 13.09 18.62
CA GLU A 213 6.48 12.34 19.88
C GLU A 213 5.74 11.02 19.67
N TYR A 214 4.78 10.98 18.74
CA TYR A 214 4.06 9.75 18.38
C TYR A 214 4.84 8.83 17.41
N GLY A 215 6.01 9.28 16.91
CA GLY A 215 6.83 8.53 15.97
C GLY A 215 6.24 8.42 14.56
N MET A 216 5.36 9.34 14.15
CA MET A 216 4.77 9.34 12.81
C MET A 216 5.70 9.99 11.79
N SER A 217 5.83 9.37 10.62
CA SER A 217 6.57 9.95 9.50
C SER A 217 5.71 10.96 8.73
N ALA A 218 6.34 12.01 8.19
CA ALA A 218 5.71 12.91 7.23
C ALA A 218 5.69 12.22 5.84
N ASN A 219 4.59 11.53 5.55
CA ASN A 219 4.34 10.88 4.27
C ASN A 219 3.10 11.47 3.60
N LEU A 220 2.77 10.97 2.40
CA LEU A 220 1.61 11.42 1.64
C LEU A 220 0.32 11.38 2.47
N MET A 221 0.07 10.29 3.21
CA MET A 221 -1.15 10.13 4.00
C MET A 221 -1.23 11.06 5.20
N SER A 222 -0.12 11.22 5.95
CA SER A 222 -0.10 12.16 7.07
C SER A 222 -0.20 13.60 6.58
N LEU A 223 0.54 13.99 5.53
CA LEU A 223 0.46 15.34 4.98
C LEU A 223 -0.95 15.64 4.43
N SER A 224 -1.67 14.62 3.93
CA SER A 224 -3.08 14.75 3.51
C SER A 224 -3.96 15.23 4.65
N GLY A 225 -3.71 14.73 5.88
CA GLY A 225 -4.36 15.22 7.09
C GLY A 225 -4.16 16.72 7.27
N LEU A 226 -2.91 17.19 7.22
CA LEU A 226 -2.55 18.60 7.34
C LEU A 226 -3.26 19.46 6.29
N ALA A 227 -3.30 19.04 5.03
CA ALA A 227 -3.88 19.87 3.96
C ALA A 227 -5.39 20.02 4.09
N ILE A 228 -6.07 18.95 4.50
CA ILE A 228 -7.50 19.02 4.83
C ILE A 228 -7.71 19.95 6.02
N ALA A 229 -6.83 19.84 7.03
CA ALA A 229 -6.93 20.63 8.24
C ALA A 229 -6.64 22.13 8.02
N ILE A 230 -5.85 22.55 7.02
CA ILE A 230 -5.56 23.97 6.73
C ILE A 230 -6.83 24.82 6.65
N GLY A 231 -7.90 24.28 6.06
CA GLY A 231 -9.16 24.98 5.94
C GLY A 231 -9.86 25.25 7.27
N MET A 232 -9.78 24.27 8.19
CA MET A 232 -10.48 24.23 9.46
C MET A 232 -9.63 24.75 10.63
N ILE A 233 -8.30 24.77 10.49
CA ILE A 233 -7.34 25.11 11.56
C ILE A 233 -7.51 26.55 12.05
N VAL A 234 -7.98 27.44 11.18
CA VAL A 234 -8.14 28.87 11.47
C VAL A 234 -9.50 29.19 12.06
N ASP A 235 -10.48 28.28 12.03
CA ASP A 235 -11.88 28.57 12.36
C ASP A 235 -12.05 29.04 13.81
N GLY A 236 -11.41 28.34 14.76
CA GLY A 236 -11.42 28.73 16.17
C GLY A 236 -10.80 30.12 16.39
N THR A 237 -9.66 30.37 15.73
CA THR A 237 -8.97 31.67 15.79
C THR A 237 -9.81 32.80 15.19
N ILE A 238 -10.46 32.58 14.03
CA ILE A 238 -11.33 33.55 13.39
C ILE A 238 -12.47 33.95 14.33
N VAL A 239 -13.11 32.97 14.98
CA VAL A 239 -14.22 33.22 15.90
C VAL A 239 -13.77 34.06 17.10
N VAL A 240 -12.59 33.76 17.67
CA VAL A 240 -12.04 34.52 18.81
C VAL A 240 -11.66 35.95 18.40
N VAL A 241 -10.94 36.11 17.28
CA VAL A 241 -10.49 37.43 16.79
C VAL A 241 -11.68 38.32 16.41
N GLU A 242 -12.67 37.79 15.69
CA GLU A 242 -13.85 38.56 15.30
C GLU A 242 -14.69 38.97 16.52
N ASN A 243 -14.83 38.08 17.52
CA ASN A 243 -15.57 38.42 18.74
C ASN A 243 -14.86 39.51 19.55
N ALA A 244 -13.53 39.39 19.70
CA ALA A 244 -12.71 40.40 20.36
C ALA A 244 -12.77 41.74 19.62
N PHE A 245 -12.67 41.72 18.29
CA PHE A 245 -12.74 42.93 17.48
C PHE A 245 -14.12 43.61 17.56
N ARG A 246 -15.22 42.84 17.57
CA ARG A 246 -16.59 43.35 17.75
C ARG A 246 -16.76 44.06 19.10
N LEU A 247 -16.41 43.39 20.20
CA LEU A 247 -16.61 43.94 21.55
C LEU A 247 -15.72 45.15 21.84
N LEU A 248 -14.50 45.21 21.27
CA LEU A 248 -13.62 46.39 21.34
C LEU A 248 -14.22 47.61 20.65
N GLN A 249 -15.10 47.43 19.66
CA GLN A 249 -15.81 48.53 18.98
C GLN A 249 -17.07 48.95 19.72
N GLU A 250 -17.83 48.00 20.28
CA GLU A 250 -19.03 48.29 21.05
C GLU A 250 -18.71 49.00 22.38
N ASN A 251 -17.54 48.75 22.97
CA ASN A 251 -17.11 49.30 24.26
C ASN A 251 -15.81 50.12 24.18
N PRO A 252 -15.81 51.29 23.51
CA PRO A 252 -14.59 52.05 23.21
C PRO A 252 -13.88 52.67 24.44
N LYS A 253 -14.54 52.71 25.61
CA LYS A 253 -14.00 53.32 26.85
C LYS A 253 -13.50 52.31 27.90
N ALA A 254 -13.69 51.01 27.67
CA ALA A 254 -13.32 49.97 28.63
C ALA A 254 -11.84 49.56 28.52
N SER A 255 -11.32 48.90 29.56
CA SER A 255 -9.96 48.35 29.55
C SER A 255 -9.84 47.29 28.47
N ARG A 256 -8.85 47.43 27.57
CA ARG A 256 -8.64 46.48 26.47
C ARG A 256 -8.45 45.05 26.94
N ALA A 257 -7.77 44.87 28.08
CA ALA A 257 -7.54 43.55 28.65
C ALA A 257 -8.85 42.90 29.11
N GLU A 258 -9.73 43.67 29.77
CA GLU A 258 -11.03 43.19 30.23
C GLU A 258 -11.94 42.83 29.05
N VAL A 259 -12.01 43.70 28.04
CA VAL A 259 -12.84 43.48 26.86
C VAL A 259 -12.39 42.24 26.08
N ILE A 260 -11.09 42.03 25.90
CA ILE A 260 -10.57 40.85 25.19
C ILE A 260 -10.76 39.58 26.01
N SER A 261 -10.60 39.66 27.33
CA SER A 261 -10.87 38.52 28.23
C SER A 261 -12.35 38.13 28.20
N GLU A 262 -13.25 39.10 28.26
CA GLU A 262 -14.69 38.86 28.17
C GLU A 262 -15.08 38.28 26.80
N ALA A 263 -14.54 38.87 25.72
CA ALA A 263 -14.77 38.39 24.37
C ALA A 263 -14.30 36.95 24.16
N THR A 264 -13.15 36.59 24.74
CA THR A 264 -12.62 35.23 24.66
C THR A 264 -13.48 34.28 25.49
N ALA A 265 -13.87 34.66 26.71
CA ALA A 265 -14.71 33.84 27.58
C ALA A 265 -16.08 33.52 26.98
N GLU A 266 -16.68 34.46 26.24
CA GLU A 266 -17.98 34.29 25.55
C GLU A 266 -17.93 33.15 24.51
N VAL A 267 -16.82 33.02 23.78
CA VAL A 267 -16.70 32.05 22.68
C VAL A 267 -15.84 30.83 23.01
N ALA A 268 -15.12 30.83 24.13
CA ALA A 268 -14.22 29.73 24.51
C ALA A 268 -14.93 28.38 24.60
N LYS A 269 -16.10 28.32 25.26
CA LYS A 269 -16.85 27.06 25.39
C LYS A 269 -17.36 26.55 24.03
N PRO A 270 -18.06 27.35 23.21
CA PRO A 270 -18.44 26.92 21.86
C PRO A 270 -17.27 26.47 20.99
N VAL A 271 -16.15 27.20 20.99
CA VAL A 271 -14.95 26.87 20.19
C VAL A 271 -14.30 25.57 20.66
N LEU A 272 -14.16 25.37 21.98
CA LEU A 272 -13.62 24.13 22.56
C LEU A 272 -14.43 22.91 22.12
N PHE A 273 -15.76 22.96 22.30
CA PHE A 273 -16.61 21.84 21.91
C PHE A 273 -16.64 21.63 20.41
N ALA A 274 -16.59 22.70 19.61
CA ALA A 274 -16.54 22.57 18.17
C ALA A 274 -15.27 21.86 17.69
N LEU A 275 -14.08 22.27 18.16
CA LEU A 275 -12.82 21.63 17.77
C LEU A 275 -12.71 20.18 18.30
N LEU A 276 -13.20 19.90 19.51
CA LEU A 276 -13.28 18.52 20.03
C LEU A 276 -14.23 17.65 19.21
N ILE A 277 -15.37 18.19 18.77
CA ILE A 277 -16.29 17.46 17.89
C ILE A 277 -15.60 17.16 16.56
N ILE A 278 -14.88 18.12 15.96
CA ILE A 278 -14.11 17.86 14.74
C ILE A 278 -13.13 16.71 14.98
N ALA A 279 -12.35 16.71 16.07
CA ALA A 279 -11.44 15.61 16.39
C ALA A 279 -12.17 14.25 16.54
N VAL A 280 -13.33 14.24 17.22
CA VAL A 280 -14.14 13.02 17.41
C VAL A 280 -14.72 12.49 16.11
N VAL A 281 -15.05 13.36 15.16
CA VAL A 281 -15.59 12.96 13.84
C VAL A 281 -14.62 12.07 13.06
N PHE A 282 -13.31 12.18 13.31
CA PHE A 282 -12.29 11.33 12.67
C PHE A 282 -12.01 10.01 13.42
N ILE A 283 -12.62 9.75 14.59
CA ILE A 283 -12.50 8.46 15.31
C ILE A 283 -12.87 7.25 14.44
N PRO A 284 -13.91 7.25 13.58
CA PRO A 284 -14.20 6.13 12.69
C PRO A 284 -13.02 5.65 11.85
N LEU A 285 -12.13 6.56 11.46
CA LEU A 285 -10.94 6.24 10.67
C LEU A 285 -9.80 5.68 11.52
N LEU A 286 -9.74 6.04 12.81
CA LEU A 286 -8.81 5.44 13.77
C LEU A 286 -9.17 3.98 14.10
N SER A 287 -10.44 3.61 13.94
CA SER A 287 -10.94 2.25 14.18
C SER A 287 -10.81 1.31 12.97
N LEU A 288 -10.31 1.80 11.82
CA LEU A 288 -10.08 0.94 10.66
C LEU A 288 -8.91 0.00 10.92
N GLU A 289 -9.10 -1.28 10.60
CA GLU A 289 -8.07 -2.31 10.70
C GLU A 289 -7.47 -2.63 9.32
N GLY A 290 -6.49 -3.53 9.29
CA GLY A 290 -5.90 -4.03 8.04
C GLY A 290 -5.19 -2.97 7.21
N LEU A 291 -5.36 -3.05 5.89
CA LEU A 291 -4.75 -2.10 4.94
C LEU A 291 -5.34 -0.70 5.09
N ALA A 292 -6.67 -0.60 5.24
CA ALA A 292 -7.35 0.68 5.40
C ALA A 292 -6.83 1.45 6.64
N GLY A 293 -6.65 0.75 7.77
CA GLY A 293 -6.06 1.33 8.97
C GLY A 293 -4.64 1.86 8.74
N LYS A 294 -3.76 1.06 8.12
CA LYS A 294 -2.37 1.48 7.85
C LYS A 294 -2.28 2.75 6.97
N LEU A 295 -3.25 2.97 6.08
CA LEU A 295 -3.29 4.14 5.20
C LEU A 295 -3.96 5.35 5.85
N TYR A 296 -5.12 5.18 6.49
CA TYR A 296 -5.94 6.31 6.95
C TYR A 296 -5.78 6.67 8.42
N THR A 297 -5.29 5.78 9.29
CA THR A 297 -5.04 6.10 10.70
C THR A 297 -4.02 7.25 10.86
N PRO A 298 -2.88 7.28 10.14
CA PRO A 298 -1.94 8.42 10.22
C PRO A 298 -2.57 9.75 9.82
N MET A 299 -3.44 9.75 8.79
CA MET A 299 -4.17 10.92 8.33
C MET A 299 -5.14 11.44 9.40
N ALA A 300 -5.90 10.54 10.03
CA ALA A 300 -6.85 10.90 11.09
C ALA A 300 -6.17 11.41 12.37
N LEU A 301 -5.07 10.76 12.80
CA LEU A 301 -4.29 11.21 13.96
C LEU A 301 -3.71 12.60 13.75
N ASP A 302 -3.19 12.86 12.55
CA ASP A 302 -2.63 14.16 12.20
C ASP A 302 -3.69 15.26 12.26
N ILE A 303 -4.89 15.05 11.70
CA ILE A 303 -6.01 15.99 11.84
C ILE A 303 -6.35 16.25 13.31
N VAL A 304 -6.38 15.22 14.16
CA VAL A 304 -6.62 15.37 15.60
C VAL A 304 -5.53 16.24 16.23
N PHE A 305 -4.25 16.01 15.92
CA PHE A 305 -3.14 16.82 16.43
C PHE A 305 -3.22 18.28 15.97
N VAL A 306 -3.59 18.51 14.70
CA VAL A 306 -3.80 19.86 14.18
C VAL A 306 -4.97 20.55 14.88
N MET A 307 -6.09 19.86 15.13
CA MET A 307 -7.24 20.45 15.83
C MET A 307 -6.91 20.77 17.29
N LEU A 308 -6.17 19.90 17.99
CA LEU A 308 -5.71 20.16 19.36
C LEU A 308 -4.70 21.31 19.41
N GLY A 309 -3.77 21.38 18.44
CA GLY A 309 -2.84 22.50 18.29
C GLY A 309 -3.54 23.82 18.02
N SER A 310 -4.50 23.83 17.09
CA SER A 310 -5.36 24.98 16.79
C SER A 310 -6.13 25.46 18.02
N LEU A 311 -6.71 24.53 18.79
CA LEU A 311 -7.40 24.85 20.03
C LEU A 311 -6.49 25.56 21.04
N ALA A 312 -5.28 25.02 21.25
CA ALA A 312 -4.29 25.62 22.14
C ALA A 312 -3.91 27.04 21.67
N VAL A 313 -3.69 27.23 20.37
CA VAL A 313 -3.37 28.52 19.78
C VAL A 313 -4.53 29.51 19.91
N ALA A 314 -5.75 29.09 19.60
CA ALA A 314 -6.94 29.93 19.64
C ALA A 314 -7.28 30.44 21.05
N LEU A 315 -7.03 29.65 22.09
CA LEU A 315 -7.36 30.03 23.47
C LEU A 315 -6.19 30.64 24.25
N LEU A 316 -4.94 30.31 23.92
CA LEU A 316 -3.76 30.80 24.65
C LEU A 316 -3.05 31.94 23.91
N LEU A 317 -2.72 31.75 22.63
CA LEU A 317 -1.89 32.69 21.88
C LEU A 317 -2.71 33.85 21.29
N VAL A 318 -3.85 33.54 20.69
CA VAL A 318 -4.68 34.53 19.97
C VAL A 318 -5.20 35.66 20.86
N PRO A 319 -5.65 35.43 22.12
CA PRO A 319 -6.07 36.53 22.99
C PRO A 319 -4.91 37.48 23.33
N VAL A 320 -3.70 36.95 23.52
CA VAL A 320 -2.48 37.74 23.79
C VAL A 320 -2.10 38.59 22.57
N LEU A 321 -2.09 37.99 21.39
CA LEU A 321 -1.82 38.72 20.14
C LEU A 321 -2.90 39.78 19.86
N SER A 322 -4.16 39.46 20.15
CA SER A 322 -5.28 40.40 20.04
C SER A 322 -5.07 41.60 20.96
N TYR A 323 -4.62 41.39 22.19
CA TYR A 323 -4.31 42.47 23.12
C TYR A 323 -3.15 43.36 22.64
N MET A 324 -2.10 42.76 22.07
CA MET A 324 -0.93 43.50 21.58
C MET A 324 -1.20 44.29 20.30
N MET A 325 -1.98 43.74 19.36
CA MET A 325 -2.05 44.28 18.00
C MET A 325 -3.37 45.00 17.67
N LEU A 326 -4.51 44.56 18.22
CA LEU A 326 -5.79 45.18 17.92
C LEU A 326 -5.85 46.61 18.50
N LYS A 327 -6.37 47.54 17.71
CA LYS A 327 -6.64 48.91 18.15
C LYS A 327 -8.11 49.26 17.92
N GLN A 328 -8.61 50.20 18.72
CA GLN A 328 -9.90 50.84 18.50
C GLN A 328 -9.84 51.62 17.18
N GLY A 329 -10.81 51.41 16.29
CA GLY A 329 -10.86 52.03 14.97
C GLY A 329 -12.26 51.97 14.37
N SER A 330 -12.52 52.86 13.41
CA SER A 330 -13.79 52.96 12.68
C SER A 330 -14.07 51.72 11.83
N HIS A 331 -15.33 51.28 11.81
CA HIS A 331 -15.84 50.27 10.87
C HIS A 331 -15.30 50.52 9.45
N SER A 332 -14.54 49.57 8.91
CA SER A 332 -14.43 49.42 7.47
C SER A 332 -15.31 48.23 7.09
N ASN A 333 -16.55 48.51 6.69
CA ASN A 333 -17.40 47.48 6.13
C ASN A 333 -16.76 47.04 4.82
N SER A 334 -16.32 45.77 4.74
CA SER A 334 -15.82 45.21 3.49
C SER A 334 -16.89 45.42 2.40
N PRO A 335 -16.59 46.13 1.29
CA PRO A 335 -17.59 46.42 0.25
C PRO A 335 -18.17 45.13 -0.34
N LEU A 336 -17.36 44.06 -0.37
CA LEU A 336 -17.78 42.71 -0.73
C LEU A 336 -18.91 42.19 0.20
N MET A 337 -18.75 42.36 1.50
CA MET A 337 -19.75 41.92 2.49
C MET A 337 -21.05 42.71 2.40
N SER A 338 -20.99 44.01 2.07
CA SER A 338 -22.21 44.81 1.87
C SER A 338 -23.02 44.32 0.67
N ALA A 339 -22.35 43.97 -0.43
CA ALA A 339 -22.99 43.40 -1.62
C ALA A 339 -23.61 42.02 -1.31
N ILE A 340 -22.86 41.14 -0.63
CA ILE A 340 -23.35 39.81 -0.24
C ILE A 340 -24.56 39.93 0.70
N LYS A 341 -24.53 40.82 1.69
CA LYS A 341 -25.67 41.07 2.59
C LYS A 341 -26.91 41.56 1.83
N SER A 342 -26.74 42.45 0.86
CA SER A 342 -27.85 42.96 0.05
C SER A 342 -28.53 41.86 -0.77
N PHE A 343 -27.76 40.89 -1.27
CA PHE A 343 -28.28 39.75 -2.03
C PHE A 343 -28.88 38.66 -1.12
N TYR A 344 -28.25 38.38 0.02
CA TYR A 344 -28.65 37.32 0.94
C TYR A 344 -29.89 37.68 1.77
N THR A 345 -30.04 38.93 2.19
CA THR A 345 -31.18 39.39 3.02
C THR A 345 -32.56 39.03 2.43
N PRO A 346 -32.88 39.31 1.15
CA PRO A 346 -34.17 38.93 0.59
C PRO A 346 -34.37 37.42 0.52
N LEU A 347 -33.31 36.64 0.26
CA LEU A 347 -33.36 35.18 0.25
C LEU A 347 -33.66 34.61 1.63
N LEU A 348 -33.02 35.14 2.68
CA LEU A 348 -33.27 34.76 4.07
C LEU A 348 -34.70 35.09 4.50
N VAL A 349 -35.21 36.29 4.17
CA VAL A 349 -36.60 36.66 4.52
C VAL A 349 -37.60 35.73 3.81
N LEU A 350 -37.35 35.39 2.55
CA LEU A 350 -38.18 34.45 1.80
C LEU A 350 -38.11 33.03 2.40
N SER A 351 -36.91 32.58 2.81
CA SER A 351 -36.69 31.27 3.43
C SER A 351 -37.44 31.16 4.76
N LEU A 352 -37.38 32.20 5.60
CA LEU A 352 -38.10 32.25 6.87
C LEU A 352 -39.62 32.28 6.68
N LYS A 353 -40.13 33.01 5.67
CA LYS A 353 -41.58 33.07 5.35
C LYS A 353 -42.13 31.70 4.91
N HIS A 354 -41.33 30.91 4.18
CA HIS A 354 -41.73 29.61 3.65
C HIS A 354 -40.99 28.42 4.30
N ALA A 355 -40.50 28.59 5.53
CA ALA A 355 -39.60 27.64 6.20
C ALA A 355 -40.07 26.18 6.15
N LYS A 356 -41.37 25.92 6.37
CA LYS A 356 -41.94 24.56 6.29
C LYS A 356 -41.77 23.92 4.90
N LYS A 357 -42.04 24.68 3.83
CA LYS A 357 -41.93 24.18 2.45
C LYS A 357 -40.47 23.96 2.09
N LEU A 358 -39.59 24.91 2.44
CA LEU A 358 -38.17 24.80 2.14
C LEU A 358 -37.56 23.57 2.80
N VAL A 359 -37.77 23.38 4.12
CA VAL A 359 -37.28 22.21 4.85
C VAL A 359 -37.80 20.92 4.23
N ALA A 360 -39.10 20.82 3.93
CA ALA A 360 -39.67 19.61 3.34
C ALA A 360 -39.05 19.28 1.98
N VAL A 361 -38.87 20.29 1.11
CA VAL A 361 -38.23 20.10 -0.22
C VAL A 361 -36.77 19.71 -0.07
N THR A 362 -36.01 20.36 0.82
CA THR A 362 -34.59 20.05 1.04
C THR A 362 -34.38 18.63 1.53
N PHE A 363 -35.17 18.16 2.51
CA PHE A 363 -35.07 16.78 2.99
C PHE A 363 -35.57 15.77 1.95
N LEU A 364 -36.58 16.09 1.16
CA LEU A 364 -37.02 15.26 0.03
C LEU A 364 -35.88 15.06 -0.98
N ILE A 365 -35.21 16.15 -1.37
CA ILE A 365 -34.03 16.10 -2.26
C ILE A 365 -32.92 15.27 -1.63
N PHE A 366 -32.65 15.45 -0.33
CA PHE A 366 -31.66 14.64 0.38
C PHE A 366 -31.97 13.14 0.30
N PHE A 367 -33.21 12.71 0.54
CA PHE A 367 -33.56 11.29 0.44
C PHE A 367 -33.46 10.75 -0.99
N ILE A 368 -33.78 11.56 -2.00
CA ILE A 368 -33.58 11.19 -3.41
C ILE A 368 -32.09 11.01 -3.71
N LEU A 369 -31.25 11.98 -3.32
CA LEU A 369 -29.80 11.92 -3.51
C LEU A 369 -29.16 10.77 -2.72
N ALA A 370 -29.60 10.52 -1.50
CA ALA A 370 -29.15 9.38 -0.70
C ALA A 370 -29.54 8.05 -1.38
N GLY A 371 -30.71 7.98 -2.00
CA GLY A 371 -31.11 6.85 -2.83
C GLY A 371 -30.21 6.67 -4.06
N LEU A 372 -29.89 7.75 -4.77
CA LEU A 372 -28.96 7.71 -5.91
C LEU A 372 -27.55 7.29 -5.50
N LEU A 373 -27.08 7.72 -4.32
CA LEU A 373 -25.78 7.31 -3.80
C LEU A 373 -25.69 5.78 -3.59
N THR A 374 -26.82 5.11 -3.26
CA THR A 374 -26.82 3.64 -3.15
C THR A 374 -26.63 2.93 -4.49
N GLN A 375 -26.82 3.63 -5.61
CA GLN A 375 -26.63 3.11 -6.97
C GLN A 375 -25.24 3.45 -7.54
N GLN A 376 -24.46 4.33 -6.87
CA GLN A 376 -23.10 4.67 -7.28
C GLN A 376 -22.17 3.47 -7.06
N GLY A 377 -21.25 3.24 -8.01
CA GLY A 377 -20.21 2.22 -7.88
C GLY A 377 -19.31 2.44 -6.66
N ARG A 378 -18.76 1.35 -6.13
CA ARG A 378 -17.88 1.32 -4.97
C ARG A 378 -16.56 0.67 -5.33
N GLU A 379 -15.50 1.27 -4.83
CA GLU A 379 -14.14 0.76 -4.94
C GLU A 379 -13.45 0.87 -3.57
N PHE A 380 -12.34 0.18 -3.37
CA PHE A 380 -11.62 0.29 -2.10
C PHE A 380 -10.84 1.60 -2.00
N MET A 381 -9.92 1.82 -2.95
CA MET A 381 -9.17 3.07 -3.09
C MET A 381 -8.84 3.30 -4.57
N PRO A 382 -8.64 4.56 -5.00
CA PRO A 382 -8.08 4.86 -6.30
C PRO A 382 -6.66 4.29 -6.44
N GLU A 383 -6.31 3.85 -7.63
CA GLU A 383 -4.94 3.42 -7.93
C GLU A 383 -3.96 4.58 -7.80
N LEU A 384 -2.85 4.34 -7.11
CA LEU A 384 -1.77 5.32 -7.00
C LEU A 384 -1.00 5.39 -8.32
N ASN A 385 -0.78 6.57 -8.86
CA ASN A 385 0.12 6.76 -10.00
C ASN A 385 1.56 6.97 -9.52
N GLU A 386 2.40 5.97 -9.75
CA GLU A 386 3.84 5.95 -9.45
C GLU A 386 4.70 6.57 -10.56
N GLU A 387 4.07 6.98 -11.68
CA GLU A 387 4.76 7.46 -12.90
C GLU A 387 5.76 6.43 -13.46
N THR A 388 5.47 5.14 -13.29
CA THR A 388 6.30 4.04 -13.77
C THR A 388 5.43 2.95 -14.39
N ILE A 389 5.96 2.22 -15.37
CA ILE A 389 5.31 1.05 -15.95
C ILE A 389 6.11 -0.19 -15.57
N MET A 390 5.42 -1.19 -15.05
CA MET A 390 5.97 -2.51 -14.75
C MET A 390 5.04 -3.58 -15.32
N TYR A 391 5.61 -4.55 -16.03
CA TYR A 391 4.86 -5.71 -16.50
C TYR A 391 5.17 -6.93 -15.67
N ARG A 392 4.12 -7.62 -15.26
CA ARG A 392 4.20 -9.03 -14.93
C ARG A 392 4.04 -9.82 -16.21
N VAL A 393 5.07 -10.60 -16.55
CA VAL A 393 5.09 -11.42 -17.76
C VAL A 393 5.09 -12.89 -17.36
N ILE A 394 4.04 -13.60 -17.77
CA ILE A 394 3.83 -15.01 -17.43
C ILE A 394 3.90 -15.84 -18.71
N ALA A 395 4.85 -16.78 -18.73
CA ALA A 395 4.96 -17.82 -19.74
C ALA A 395 4.27 -19.12 -19.27
N ILE A 396 4.06 -20.04 -20.22
CA ILE A 396 3.45 -21.35 -19.95
C ILE A 396 4.24 -22.08 -18.84
N PRO A 397 3.57 -22.69 -17.83
CA PRO A 397 4.23 -23.48 -16.80
C PRO A 397 5.17 -24.53 -17.40
N GLY A 398 6.38 -24.63 -16.86
CA GLY A 398 7.43 -25.51 -17.39
C GLY A 398 8.35 -24.89 -18.43
N THR A 399 8.14 -23.62 -18.80
CA THR A 399 9.12 -22.86 -19.59
C THR A 399 10.48 -22.86 -18.89
N ALA A 400 11.52 -23.27 -19.62
CA ALA A 400 12.87 -23.33 -19.09
C ALA A 400 13.45 -21.92 -18.87
N LEU A 401 14.27 -21.76 -17.83
CA LEU A 401 14.89 -20.47 -17.52
C LEU A 401 15.71 -19.88 -18.68
N THR A 402 16.36 -20.73 -19.48
CA THR A 402 17.08 -20.29 -20.68
C THR A 402 16.14 -19.64 -21.70
N GLN A 403 14.97 -20.25 -21.94
CA GLN A 403 13.96 -19.70 -22.83
C GLN A 403 13.37 -18.40 -22.26
N SER A 404 13.15 -18.34 -20.95
CA SER A 404 12.64 -17.11 -20.31
C SER A 404 13.63 -15.95 -20.42
N VAL A 405 14.94 -16.21 -20.35
CA VAL A 405 15.98 -15.19 -20.59
C VAL A 405 15.97 -14.71 -22.04
N GLU A 406 15.83 -15.62 -23.01
CA GLU A 406 15.71 -15.24 -24.43
C GLU A 406 14.45 -14.41 -24.68
N ASN A 407 13.32 -14.78 -24.08
CA ASN A 407 12.07 -14.04 -24.16
C ASN A 407 12.22 -12.64 -23.54
N ALA A 408 12.83 -12.52 -22.36
CA ALA A 408 13.09 -11.25 -21.70
C ALA A 408 13.95 -10.33 -22.58
N GLN A 409 15.04 -10.84 -23.14
CA GLN A 409 15.90 -10.07 -24.05
C GLN A 409 15.17 -9.64 -25.32
N ALA A 410 14.30 -10.50 -25.86
CA ALA A 410 13.48 -10.15 -27.02
C ALA A 410 12.46 -9.05 -26.70
N ILE A 411 11.86 -9.07 -25.51
CA ILE A 411 10.95 -8.03 -25.01
C ILE A 411 11.71 -6.72 -24.82
N GLU A 412 12.84 -6.75 -24.09
CA GLU A 412 13.70 -5.58 -23.84
C GLU A 412 14.09 -4.88 -25.13
N ASN A 413 14.65 -5.63 -26.09
CA ASN A 413 15.07 -5.07 -27.38
C ASN A 413 13.87 -4.51 -28.16
N PHE A 414 12.72 -5.20 -28.15
CA PHE A 414 11.53 -4.70 -28.83
C PHE A 414 11.03 -3.38 -28.24
N ILE A 415 11.00 -3.25 -26.92
CA ILE A 415 10.55 -2.02 -26.26
C ILE A 415 11.52 -0.88 -26.56
N LEU A 416 12.82 -1.11 -26.42
CA LEU A 416 13.85 -0.09 -26.69
C LEU A 416 13.90 0.34 -28.17
N GLU A 417 13.65 -0.57 -29.11
CA GLU A 417 13.58 -0.26 -30.54
C GLU A 417 12.29 0.48 -30.93
N THR A 418 11.16 0.13 -30.31
CA THR A 418 9.84 0.68 -30.66
C THR A 418 9.58 2.02 -29.97
N TYR A 419 10.08 2.21 -28.75
CA TYR A 419 9.84 3.37 -27.89
C TYR A 419 11.14 4.04 -27.38
N PRO A 420 12.09 4.38 -28.26
CA PRO A 420 13.42 4.88 -27.85
C PRO A 420 13.39 6.29 -27.23
N LYS A 421 12.29 7.05 -27.37
CA LYS A 421 12.17 8.41 -26.80
C LYS A 421 11.54 8.39 -25.41
N GLU A 422 10.68 7.40 -25.18
CA GLU A 422 9.84 7.24 -24.01
C GLU A 422 10.50 6.35 -22.96
N VAL A 423 11.23 5.30 -23.37
CA VAL A 423 11.88 4.33 -22.49
C VAL A 423 13.40 4.45 -22.57
N LEU A 424 14.04 4.70 -21.42
CA LEU A 424 15.50 4.84 -21.31
C LEU A 424 16.21 3.51 -21.05
N SER A 425 15.60 2.62 -20.27
CA SER A 425 16.16 1.32 -19.92
C SER A 425 15.07 0.34 -19.52
N VAL A 426 15.32 -0.96 -19.71
CA VAL A 426 14.41 -2.05 -19.35
C VAL A 426 15.13 -3.07 -18.48
N LEU A 427 14.60 -3.31 -17.29
CA LEU A 427 15.08 -4.32 -16.34
C LEU A 427 14.10 -5.51 -16.33
N SER A 428 14.57 -6.71 -16.67
CA SER A 428 13.79 -7.94 -16.49
C SER A 428 14.36 -8.80 -15.39
N MET A 429 13.56 -9.05 -14.36
CA MET A 429 13.86 -9.97 -13.26
C MET A 429 13.11 -11.28 -13.49
N ILE A 430 13.85 -12.35 -13.79
CA ILE A 430 13.27 -13.63 -14.23
C ILE A 430 13.42 -14.65 -13.12
N GLY A 431 12.35 -15.40 -12.85
CA GLY A 431 12.34 -16.43 -11.82
C GLY A 431 12.50 -15.83 -10.44
N ARG A 432 13.39 -16.40 -9.64
CA ARG A 432 13.66 -15.97 -8.27
C ARG A 432 15.14 -15.72 -8.04
N SER A 433 15.43 -14.89 -7.06
CA SER A 433 16.77 -14.83 -6.47
C SER A 433 17.09 -16.11 -5.70
N GLU A 434 18.36 -16.32 -5.37
CA GLU A 434 18.80 -17.51 -4.61
C GLU A 434 18.28 -17.51 -3.15
N LYS A 435 17.68 -16.40 -2.69
CA LYS A 435 17.14 -16.25 -1.32
C LYS A 435 15.86 -15.43 -1.29
N GLY A 436 14.86 -15.91 -0.55
CA GLY A 436 13.67 -15.12 -0.15
C GLY A 436 12.49 -15.18 -1.13
N GLU A 437 12.76 -15.18 -2.44
CA GLU A 437 11.72 -15.17 -3.49
C GLU A 437 11.27 -16.62 -3.85
N THR A 438 10.00 -16.81 -4.20
CA THR A 438 9.44 -18.13 -4.56
C THR A 438 8.95 -18.23 -6.01
N ALA A 439 9.20 -17.20 -6.82
CA ALA A 439 8.81 -17.16 -8.22
C ALA A 439 9.48 -18.26 -9.06
N GLN A 440 8.77 -18.69 -10.11
CA GLN A 440 9.19 -19.76 -11.02
C GLN A 440 9.86 -19.21 -12.27
N ALA A 441 10.65 -20.04 -12.96
CA ALA A 441 11.38 -19.61 -14.16
C ALA A 441 10.48 -19.10 -15.31
N ASN A 442 9.20 -19.48 -15.36
CA ASN A 442 8.23 -18.98 -16.35
C ASN A 442 7.63 -17.61 -15.99
N TYR A 443 7.94 -17.08 -14.81
CA TYR A 443 7.51 -15.76 -14.35
C TYR A 443 8.66 -14.78 -14.48
N MET A 444 8.38 -13.58 -14.98
CA MET A 444 9.34 -12.48 -14.95
C MET A 444 8.63 -11.14 -14.71
N GLU A 445 9.36 -10.23 -14.10
CA GLU A 445 8.96 -8.85 -13.85
C GLU A 445 9.79 -7.92 -14.73
N VAL A 446 9.14 -7.11 -15.56
CA VAL A 446 9.78 -6.20 -16.50
C VAL A 446 9.51 -4.76 -16.07
N LEU A 447 10.50 -4.10 -15.52
CA LEU A 447 10.43 -2.70 -15.08
C LEU A 447 10.98 -1.78 -16.17
N LEU A 448 10.18 -0.76 -16.54
CA LEU A 448 10.59 0.28 -17.49
C LEU A 448 11.11 1.51 -16.74
N THR A 449 12.31 1.96 -17.11
CA THR A 449 12.81 3.28 -16.74
C THR A 449 12.36 4.28 -17.80
N LEU A 450 11.34 5.09 -17.49
CA LEU A 450 10.77 6.05 -18.42
C LEU A 450 11.60 7.34 -18.48
N ASN A 451 11.50 8.04 -19.60
CA ASN A 451 12.05 9.39 -19.75
C ASN A 451 11.29 10.36 -18.80
N PRO A 452 11.96 11.06 -17.88
CA PRO A 452 11.32 11.96 -16.93
C PRO A 452 10.48 13.09 -17.55
N GLU A 453 10.76 13.45 -18.81
CA GLU A 453 10.02 14.49 -19.54
C GLU A 453 8.70 13.98 -20.14
N PHE A 454 8.51 12.66 -20.20
CA PHE A 454 7.31 12.04 -20.77
C PHE A 454 6.18 11.95 -19.74
N LYS A 455 5.00 12.48 -20.08
CA LYS A 455 3.87 12.63 -19.13
C LYS A 455 2.65 11.77 -19.45
N GLU A 456 2.51 11.29 -20.68
CA GLU A 456 1.33 10.53 -21.11
C GLU A 456 1.52 9.01 -20.90
N ILE A 457 1.78 8.62 -19.65
CA ILE A 457 2.11 7.25 -19.27
C ILE A 457 0.94 6.27 -19.51
N PRO A 458 -0.34 6.59 -19.15
CA PRO A 458 -1.44 5.66 -19.33
C PRO A 458 -1.75 5.33 -20.80
N THR A 459 -1.58 6.28 -21.72
CA THR A 459 -1.79 6.04 -23.15
C THR A 459 -0.67 5.19 -23.73
N LEU A 460 0.59 5.47 -23.33
CA LEU A 460 1.75 4.65 -23.68
C LEU A 460 1.58 3.21 -23.21
N ASP A 461 1.15 2.99 -21.97
CA ASP A 461 0.97 1.65 -21.43
C ASP A 461 -0.09 0.84 -22.20
N LYS A 462 -1.25 1.45 -22.48
CA LYS A 462 -2.31 0.79 -23.28
C LYS A 462 -1.82 0.44 -24.68
N GLU A 463 -1.11 1.36 -25.34
CA GLU A 463 -0.55 1.11 -26.67
C GLU A 463 0.54 0.02 -26.65
N MET A 464 1.46 0.10 -25.69
CA MET A 464 2.58 -0.83 -25.54
C MET A 464 2.09 -2.23 -25.20
N THR A 465 1.17 -2.36 -24.24
CA THR A 465 0.53 -3.63 -23.87
C THR A 465 -0.12 -4.29 -25.08
N LYS A 466 -0.83 -3.53 -25.92
CA LYS A 466 -1.44 -4.05 -27.14
C LYS A 466 -0.38 -4.60 -28.11
N LYS A 467 0.67 -3.82 -28.41
CA LYS A 467 1.73 -4.27 -29.33
C LYS A 467 2.52 -5.46 -28.79
N LEU A 468 2.75 -5.51 -27.47
CA LEU A 468 3.40 -6.64 -26.81
C LEU A 468 2.56 -7.92 -26.94
N LYS A 469 1.25 -7.83 -26.66
CA LYS A 469 0.30 -8.96 -26.83
C LYS A 469 0.23 -9.44 -28.29
N GLU A 470 0.29 -8.52 -29.27
CA GLU A 470 0.29 -8.86 -30.69
C GLU A 470 1.59 -9.57 -31.13
N LYS A 471 2.76 -9.11 -30.66
CA LYS A 471 4.06 -9.67 -31.04
C LYS A 471 4.40 -10.97 -30.31
N PHE A 472 4.06 -11.05 -29.03
CA PHE A 472 4.41 -12.16 -28.12
C PHE A 472 3.13 -12.86 -27.63
N ASN A 473 2.31 -13.33 -28.56
CA ASN A 473 0.99 -13.93 -28.26
C ASN A 473 1.02 -15.21 -27.39
N TYR A 474 2.20 -15.77 -27.12
CA TYR A 474 2.43 -16.92 -26.25
C TYR A 474 2.85 -16.52 -24.82
N LEU A 475 3.00 -15.21 -24.56
CA LEU A 475 3.26 -14.64 -23.25
C LEU A 475 2.07 -13.80 -22.83
N GLN A 476 1.81 -13.81 -21.54
CA GLN A 476 0.81 -12.97 -20.94
C GLN A 476 1.47 -11.72 -20.35
N PHE A 477 0.91 -10.55 -20.62
CA PHE A 477 1.36 -9.26 -20.09
C PHE A 477 0.26 -8.66 -19.22
N ILE A 478 0.58 -8.44 -17.95
CA ILE A 478 -0.26 -7.74 -16.98
C ILE A 478 0.49 -6.47 -16.57
N SER A 479 -0.10 -5.30 -16.85
CA SER A 479 0.47 -4.00 -16.48
C SER A 479 0.20 -3.72 -15.00
N THR A 480 1.17 -3.12 -14.31
CA THR A 480 1.08 -2.71 -12.91
C THR A 480 2.24 -1.75 -12.61
N GLN A 481 2.48 -1.47 -11.32
CA GLN A 481 3.47 -0.53 -10.83
C GLN A 481 4.24 -1.16 -9.65
N PRO A 482 5.50 -0.76 -9.38
CA PRO A 482 6.35 -1.46 -8.41
C PRO A 482 5.80 -1.53 -6.99
N ILE A 483 5.23 -0.44 -6.45
CA ILE A 483 4.66 -0.43 -5.09
C ILE A 483 3.29 -1.11 -5.10
N ALA A 484 2.45 -0.83 -6.09
CA ALA A 484 1.14 -1.48 -6.27
C ALA A 484 1.28 -3.01 -6.31
N MET A 485 2.15 -3.53 -7.18
CA MET A 485 2.44 -4.96 -7.32
C MET A 485 2.85 -5.58 -5.98
N ARG A 486 3.75 -4.94 -5.23
CA ARG A 486 4.22 -5.49 -3.95
C ARG A 486 3.16 -5.40 -2.85
N ILE A 487 2.29 -4.39 -2.88
CA ILE A 487 1.14 -4.32 -1.99
C ILE A 487 0.17 -5.45 -2.33
N GLU A 488 -0.21 -5.62 -3.59
CA GLU A 488 -1.09 -6.70 -4.08
C GLU A 488 -0.55 -8.09 -3.72
N GLU A 489 0.74 -8.35 -3.89
CA GLU A 489 1.36 -9.64 -3.53
C GLU A 489 1.30 -9.93 -2.03
N LEU A 490 1.44 -8.89 -1.19
CA LEU A 490 1.28 -8.99 0.26
C LEU A 490 -0.18 -9.14 0.69
N LEU A 491 -1.13 -8.65 -0.12
CA LEU A 491 -2.55 -8.72 0.15
C LEU A 491 -3.13 -10.06 -0.29
N GLU A 492 -3.42 -10.92 0.68
CA GLU A 492 -4.16 -12.17 0.48
C GLU A 492 -3.54 -13.16 -0.55
N GLY A 493 -2.34 -12.88 -1.08
CA GLY A 493 -1.68 -13.70 -2.09
C GLY A 493 -2.41 -13.74 -3.44
N VAL A 494 -3.19 -12.69 -3.76
CA VAL A 494 -3.92 -12.54 -5.03
C VAL A 494 -3.70 -11.14 -5.59
N SER A 495 -3.27 -11.07 -6.86
CA SER A 495 -3.03 -9.81 -7.56
C SER A 495 -4.16 -9.49 -8.53
N ALA A 496 -5.35 -9.22 -8.00
CA ALA A 496 -6.50 -8.78 -8.77
C ALA A 496 -7.45 -7.98 -7.88
N GLU A 497 -8.09 -6.95 -8.44
CA GLU A 497 -9.14 -6.17 -7.75
C GLU A 497 -10.26 -7.09 -7.22
N LEU A 498 -10.61 -8.10 -8.02
CA LEU A 498 -11.57 -9.13 -7.66
C LEU A 498 -11.03 -10.52 -7.99
N ALA A 499 -11.18 -11.44 -7.03
CA ALA A 499 -10.83 -12.84 -7.27
C ALA A 499 -11.74 -13.81 -6.53
N VAL A 500 -11.83 -15.02 -7.08
CA VAL A 500 -12.46 -16.16 -6.44
C VAL A 500 -11.37 -17.16 -6.05
N LYS A 501 -11.18 -17.36 -4.75
CA LYS A 501 -10.34 -18.43 -4.22
C LYS A 501 -11.17 -19.70 -4.12
N ILE A 502 -10.72 -20.75 -4.77
CA ILE A 502 -11.36 -22.06 -4.79
C ILE A 502 -10.50 -22.99 -3.95
N TYR A 503 -11.06 -23.49 -2.86
CA TYR A 503 -10.38 -24.36 -1.91
C TYR A 503 -10.75 -25.82 -2.13
N GLY A 504 -9.79 -26.71 -1.90
CA GLY A 504 -9.99 -28.15 -1.99
C GLY A 504 -8.71 -28.96 -1.98
N GLU A 505 -8.80 -30.29 -2.02
CA GLU A 505 -7.63 -31.16 -1.95
C GLU A 505 -6.97 -31.40 -3.31
N ASP A 506 -7.77 -31.60 -4.37
CA ASP A 506 -7.30 -31.92 -5.72
C ASP A 506 -7.33 -30.69 -6.63
N GLN A 507 -6.16 -30.31 -7.15
CA GLN A 507 -6.02 -29.18 -8.08
C GLN A 507 -6.73 -29.38 -9.41
N LYS A 508 -6.91 -30.63 -9.89
CA LYS A 508 -7.66 -30.88 -11.12
C LYS A 508 -9.13 -30.55 -10.93
N VAL A 509 -9.69 -30.92 -9.78
CA VAL A 509 -11.07 -30.60 -9.42
C VAL A 509 -11.21 -29.08 -9.24
N MET A 510 -10.27 -28.42 -8.56
CA MET A 510 -10.28 -26.95 -8.43
C MET A 510 -10.18 -26.25 -9.79
N SER A 511 -9.35 -26.75 -10.71
CA SER A 511 -9.23 -26.21 -12.08
C SER A 511 -10.51 -26.36 -12.90
N GLN A 512 -11.20 -27.49 -12.76
CA GLN A 512 -12.51 -27.68 -13.37
C GLN A 512 -13.54 -26.70 -12.79
N ILE A 513 -13.61 -26.57 -11.47
CA ILE A 513 -14.50 -25.60 -10.79
C ILE A 513 -14.19 -24.17 -11.26
N ALA A 514 -12.92 -23.79 -11.36
CA ALA A 514 -12.51 -22.47 -11.85
C ALA A 514 -12.98 -22.22 -13.29
N THR A 515 -12.85 -23.23 -14.15
CA THR A 515 -13.30 -23.16 -15.55
C THR A 515 -14.82 -23.07 -15.64
N ASP A 516 -15.55 -23.84 -14.84
CA ASP A 516 -17.01 -23.82 -14.78
C ASP A 516 -17.51 -22.46 -14.27
N ILE A 517 -16.90 -21.93 -13.21
CA ILE A 517 -17.18 -20.58 -12.69
C ILE A 517 -16.89 -19.54 -13.77
N SER A 518 -15.71 -19.58 -14.41
CA SER A 518 -15.34 -18.65 -15.48
C SER A 518 -16.36 -18.66 -16.62
N GLY A 519 -16.84 -19.82 -17.05
CA GLY A 519 -17.86 -19.94 -18.11
C GLY A 519 -19.27 -19.49 -17.71
N VAL A 520 -19.59 -19.50 -16.41
CA VAL A 520 -20.83 -18.90 -15.89
C VAL A 520 -20.71 -17.39 -15.79
N LEU A 521 -19.56 -16.90 -15.31
CA LEU A 521 -19.30 -15.47 -15.13
C LEU A 521 -19.11 -14.72 -16.44
N SER A 522 -18.66 -15.39 -17.52
CA SER A 522 -18.58 -14.79 -18.86
C SER A 522 -19.93 -14.34 -19.44
N LYS A 523 -21.04 -14.69 -18.80
CA LYS A 523 -22.40 -14.27 -19.15
C LYS A 523 -22.96 -13.20 -18.21
N VAL A 524 -22.16 -12.76 -17.24
CA VAL A 524 -22.51 -11.68 -16.32
C VAL A 524 -22.04 -10.38 -16.94
N GLU A 525 -22.94 -9.40 -17.02
CA GLU A 525 -22.64 -8.09 -17.57
C GLU A 525 -21.61 -7.38 -16.67
N GLY A 526 -20.61 -6.74 -17.29
CA GLY A 526 -19.53 -6.02 -16.58
C GLY A 526 -18.25 -6.83 -16.33
N LEU A 527 -18.21 -8.13 -16.63
CA LEU A 527 -16.93 -8.86 -16.66
C LEU A 527 -16.20 -8.55 -17.98
N ASP A 528 -15.01 -7.95 -17.91
CA ASP A 528 -14.15 -7.75 -19.08
C ASP A 528 -13.40 -9.05 -19.37
N HIS A 529 -12.59 -9.50 -18.41
CA HIS A 529 -11.89 -10.77 -18.51
C HIS A 529 -11.91 -11.58 -17.21
N ALA A 530 -11.84 -12.90 -17.35
CA ALA A 530 -11.62 -13.82 -16.26
C ALA A 530 -10.42 -14.71 -16.58
N GLU A 531 -9.55 -14.88 -15.60
CA GLU A 531 -8.30 -15.58 -15.79
C GLU A 531 -8.09 -16.64 -14.69
N VAL A 532 -7.99 -17.89 -15.11
CA VAL A 532 -7.71 -19.01 -14.21
C VAL A 532 -6.19 -19.11 -14.00
N GLU A 533 -5.74 -19.00 -12.76
CA GLU A 533 -4.34 -19.23 -12.42
C GLU A 533 -3.94 -20.67 -12.78
N THR A 534 -3.05 -20.83 -13.76
CA THR A 534 -2.64 -22.14 -14.24
C THR A 534 -1.58 -22.73 -13.30
N GLN A 535 -2.02 -23.55 -12.33
CA GLN A 535 -1.14 -24.26 -11.40
C GLN A 535 -0.66 -25.62 -11.91
N LEU A 536 -1.26 -26.15 -13.00
CA LEU A 536 -0.99 -27.48 -13.56
C LEU A 536 -0.19 -27.39 -14.87
N GLY A 537 0.34 -28.53 -15.33
CA GLY A 537 0.98 -28.64 -16.64
C GLY A 537 2.51 -28.71 -16.61
N GLN A 538 3.12 -28.58 -15.42
CA GLN A 538 4.55 -28.78 -15.24
C GLN A 538 4.91 -30.25 -15.48
N ALA A 539 5.77 -30.53 -16.45
CA ALA A 539 6.34 -31.86 -16.63
C ALA A 539 7.27 -32.20 -15.45
N GLN A 540 7.04 -33.35 -14.83
CA GLN A 540 7.83 -33.89 -13.73
C GLN A 540 8.33 -35.29 -14.09
N ILE A 541 9.58 -35.59 -13.75
CA ILE A 541 10.12 -36.94 -13.83
C ILE A 541 9.93 -37.58 -12.45
N ASN A 542 8.97 -38.49 -12.35
CA ASN A 542 8.69 -39.21 -11.12
C ASN A 542 9.56 -40.48 -11.06
N ILE A 543 10.40 -40.58 -10.02
CA ILE A 543 11.28 -41.73 -9.78
C ILE A 543 10.79 -42.42 -8.50
N LYS A 544 10.06 -43.53 -8.66
CA LYS A 544 9.48 -44.27 -7.54
C LYS A 544 10.25 -45.56 -7.28
N PRO A 545 10.94 -45.70 -6.13
CA PRO A 545 11.66 -46.93 -5.82
C PRO A 545 10.72 -48.13 -5.72
N ASN A 546 11.11 -49.24 -6.34
CA ASN A 546 10.42 -50.51 -6.23
C ASN A 546 11.06 -51.34 -5.11
N TYR A 547 10.38 -51.40 -3.95
CA TYR A 547 10.85 -52.12 -2.77
C TYR A 547 11.23 -53.59 -3.05
N LEU A 548 10.49 -54.27 -3.92
CA LEU A 548 10.71 -55.68 -4.23
C LEU A 548 11.90 -55.87 -5.18
N ALA A 549 12.13 -54.92 -6.10
CA ALA A 549 13.35 -54.91 -6.92
C ALA A 549 14.57 -54.59 -6.05
N LEU A 550 14.50 -53.54 -5.23
CA LEU A 550 15.57 -53.15 -4.30
C LEU A 550 16.01 -54.31 -3.40
N SER A 551 15.06 -55.05 -2.83
CA SER A 551 15.36 -56.19 -1.95
C SER A 551 16.09 -57.34 -2.66
N ARG A 552 15.86 -57.56 -3.97
CA ARG A 552 16.56 -58.59 -4.76
C ARG A 552 18.05 -58.27 -4.94
N TYR A 553 18.38 -56.99 -5.04
CA TYR A 553 19.73 -56.51 -5.30
C TYR A 553 20.48 -56.04 -4.04
N GLY A 554 19.81 -56.08 -2.88
CA GLY A 554 20.40 -55.66 -1.60
C GLY A 554 20.59 -54.15 -1.51
N LEU A 555 19.73 -53.37 -2.18
CA LEU A 555 19.73 -51.92 -2.12
C LEU A 555 18.64 -51.43 -1.15
N THR A 556 18.92 -50.31 -0.50
CA THR A 556 17.96 -49.58 0.32
C THR A 556 17.38 -48.40 -0.45
N VAL A 557 16.24 -47.88 0.01
CA VAL A 557 15.67 -46.63 -0.52
C VAL A 557 16.66 -45.47 -0.36
N GLU A 558 17.42 -45.45 0.73
CA GLU A 558 18.44 -44.42 0.97
C GLU A 558 19.51 -44.40 -0.12
N ASN A 559 19.99 -45.56 -0.59
CA ASN A 559 20.99 -45.61 -1.66
C ASN A 559 20.49 -44.92 -2.95
N VAL A 560 19.22 -45.12 -3.29
CA VAL A 560 18.60 -44.46 -4.45
C VAL A 560 18.40 -42.96 -4.18
N MET A 561 17.88 -42.62 -3.00
CA MET A 561 17.56 -41.22 -2.67
C MET A 561 18.81 -40.35 -2.56
N GLN A 562 19.94 -40.87 -2.07
CA GLN A 562 21.20 -40.13 -2.05
C GLN A 562 21.72 -39.82 -3.46
N VAL A 563 21.58 -40.78 -4.39
CA VAL A 563 21.93 -40.55 -5.81
C VAL A 563 21.02 -39.50 -6.44
N ILE A 564 19.72 -39.53 -6.15
CA ILE A 564 18.78 -38.50 -6.60
C ILE A 564 19.14 -37.14 -6.00
N ARG A 565 19.46 -37.08 -4.70
CA ARG A 565 19.71 -35.83 -3.96
C ARG A 565 21.04 -35.16 -4.37
N TYR A 566 22.15 -35.88 -4.26
CA TYR A 566 23.48 -35.32 -4.50
C TYR A 566 23.91 -35.46 -5.97
N GLY A 567 23.59 -36.59 -6.60
CA GLY A 567 24.07 -36.94 -7.94
C GLY A 567 23.30 -36.25 -9.06
N ILE A 568 21.96 -36.24 -8.93
CA ILE A 568 21.04 -35.59 -9.87
C ILE A 568 20.64 -34.21 -9.32
N GLY A 569 20.27 -34.07 -8.06
CA GLY A 569 19.81 -32.82 -7.46
C GLY A 569 20.89 -31.77 -7.31
N GLU A 570 22.17 -32.18 -7.36
CA GLU A 570 23.34 -31.31 -7.20
C GLU A 570 23.41 -30.61 -5.84
N GLU A 571 22.85 -31.22 -4.79
CA GLU A 571 22.97 -30.70 -3.44
C GLU A 571 24.43 -30.76 -2.94
N ALA A 572 24.85 -29.77 -2.16
CA ALA A 572 26.19 -29.75 -1.59
C ALA A 572 26.35 -30.81 -0.50
N VAL A 573 27.38 -31.65 -0.63
CA VAL A 573 27.77 -32.67 0.35
C VAL A 573 28.47 -32.01 1.53
N THR A 574 29.39 -31.09 1.23
CA THR A 574 30.12 -30.29 2.21
C THR A 574 30.48 -28.94 1.58
N GLN A 575 31.21 -28.08 2.29
CA GLN A 575 31.57 -26.74 1.80
C GLN A 575 33.07 -26.50 1.91
N LYS A 576 33.66 -25.90 0.86
CA LYS A 576 35.00 -25.33 0.90
C LYS A 576 34.95 -23.89 1.42
N ILE A 577 35.83 -23.57 2.37
CA ILE A 577 35.91 -22.25 2.99
C ILE A 577 37.11 -21.48 2.39
N GLU A 578 36.83 -20.34 1.78
CA GLU A 578 37.82 -19.43 1.18
C GLU A 578 37.74 -18.05 1.84
N GLY A 579 38.47 -17.88 2.94
CA GLY A 579 38.35 -16.69 3.79
C GLY A 579 36.94 -16.59 4.37
N ILE A 580 36.18 -15.58 3.94
CA ILE A 580 34.77 -15.39 4.32
C ILE A 580 33.79 -16.08 3.37
N LYS A 581 34.26 -16.56 2.21
CA LYS A 581 33.43 -17.17 1.16
C LYS A 581 33.25 -18.66 1.45
N ARG A 582 32.08 -19.19 1.12
CA ARG A 582 31.75 -20.60 1.27
C ARG A 582 31.20 -21.09 -0.06
N PHE A 583 31.74 -22.19 -0.57
CA PHE A 583 31.32 -22.79 -1.83
C PHE A 583 30.97 -24.25 -1.61
N GLY A 584 29.83 -24.70 -2.14
CA GLY A 584 29.42 -26.09 -2.05
C GLY A 584 30.38 -27.02 -2.79
N ILE A 585 30.64 -28.20 -2.23
CA ILE A 585 31.26 -29.33 -2.91
C ILE A 585 30.14 -30.32 -3.24
N VAL A 586 29.92 -30.55 -4.54
CA VAL A 586 28.78 -31.31 -5.07
C VAL A 586 29.26 -32.58 -5.76
N ALA A 587 28.70 -33.72 -5.38
CA ALA A 587 29.02 -35.03 -5.92
C ALA A 587 28.14 -35.40 -7.12
N LYS A 588 28.37 -34.76 -8.27
CA LYS A 588 27.54 -34.92 -9.48
C LYS A 588 27.82 -36.23 -10.20
N LEU A 589 26.79 -36.86 -10.76
CA LEU A 589 26.97 -37.96 -11.70
C LEU A 589 27.18 -37.44 -13.12
N LYS A 590 28.22 -37.92 -13.79
CA LYS A 590 28.54 -37.56 -15.18
C LYS A 590 27.39 -37.94 -16.11
N ASN A 591 26.96 -36.99 -16.95
CA ASN A 591 25.87 -37.11 -17.94
C ASN A 591 24.46 -37.39 -17.38
N ALA A 592 24.24 -37.35 -16.06
CA ALA A 592 22.96 -37.75 -15.45
C ALA A 592 21.74 -36.93 -15.92
N LYS A 593 21.93 -35.66 -16.31
CA LYS A 593 20.85 -34.75 -16.77
C LYS A 593 20.80 -34.55 -18.29
N GLN A 594 21.54 -35.34 -19.07
CA GLN A 594 21.63 -35.10 -20.52
C GLN A 594 20.31 -35.42 -21.24
N ASN A 595 19.67 -36.53 -20.89
CA ASN A 595 18.34 -36.92 -21.36
C ASN A 595 17.73 -38.00 -20.43
N ILE A 596 16.45 -38.29 -20.62
CA ILE A 596 15.70 -39.26 -19.79
C ILE A 596 16.29 -40.67 -19.93
N ASP A 597 16.74 -41.07 -21.11
CA ASP A 597 17.32 -42.40 -21.33
C ASP A 597 18.62 -42.60 -20.54
N THR A 598 19.44 -41.55 -20.42
CA THR A 598 20.66 -41.58 -19.62
C THR A 598 20.34 -41.65 -18.13
N LEU A 599 19.29 -40.95 -17.68
CA LEU A 599 18.77 -41.03 -16.31
C LEU A 599 18.33 -42.46 -15.95
N LYS A 600 17.59 -43.13 -16.84
CA LYS A 600 17.13 -44.51 -16.65
C LYS A 600 18.28 -45.51 -16.55
N LYS A 601 19.32 -45.30 -17.36
CA LYS A 601 20.52 -46.15 -17.43
C LYS A 601 21.58 -45.81 -16.38
N LEU A 602 21.29 -44.92 -15.43
CA LEU A 602 22.23 -44.63 -14.34
C LEU A 602 22.53 -45.88 -13.55
N ILE A 603 23.81 -46.17 -13.37
CA ILE A 603 24.29 -47.40 -12.75
C ILE A 603 24.41 -47.19 -11.24
N LEU A 604 23.80 -48.11 -10.48
CA LEU A 604 23.86 -48.21 -9.03
C LEU A 604 24.59 -49.49 -8.64
N ARG A 605 25.40 -49.41 -7.60
CA ARG A 605 26.08 -50.57 -7.00
C ARG A 605 25.59 -50.77 -5.58
N SER A 606 25.25 -52.00 -5.21
CA SER A 606 24.96 -52.35 -3.82
C SER A 606 26.23 -52.73 -3.04
N ASP A 607 26.15 -52.71 -1.72
CA ASP A 607 27.27 -53.09 -0.85
C ASP A 607 27.69 -54.56 -1.06
N SER A 608 26.76 -55.41 -1.52
CA SER A 608 27.03 -56.80 -1.92
C SER A 608 27.78 -56.94 -3.25
N GLY A 609 28.07 -55.84 -3.95
CA GLY A 609 28.76 -55.79 -5.22
C GLY A 609 27.87 -55.99 -6.46
N LYS A 610 26.55 -56.14 -6.29
CA LYS A 610 25.62 -56.24 -7.42
C LYS A 610 25.47 -54.88 -8.10
N VAL A 611 25.39 -54.90 -9.42
CA VAL A 611 25.26 -53.72 -10.28
C VAL A 611 23.91 -53.76 -10.96
N VAL A 612 23.17 -52.65 -10.90
CA VAL A 612 21.85 -52.49 -11.52
C VAL A 612 21.69 -51.10 -12.11
N THR A 613 20.78 -50.95 -13.05
CA THR A 613 20.38 -49.62 -13.54
C THR A 613 19.25 -49.03 -12.70
N LEU A 614 19.07 -47.71 -12.76
CA LEU A 614 18.01 -47.03 -12.02
C LEU A 614 16.61 -47.52 -12.44
N GLU A 615 16.40 -47.82 -13.72
CA GLU A 615 15.12 -48.38 -14.22
C GLU A 615 14.83 -49.81 -13.75
N GLU A 616 15.84 -50.62 -13.41
CA GLU A 616 15.64 -51.96 -12.87
C GLU A 616 15.11 -51.94 -11.43
N VAL A 617 15.37 -50.85 -10.70
CA VAL A 617 15.01 -50.71 -9.27
C VAL A 617 14.00 -49.60 -8.99
N CYS A 618 13.70 -48.75 -9.96
CA CYS A 618 12.72 -47.66 -9.85
C CYS A 618 11.77 -47.64 -11.04
N ASP A 619 10.52 -47.32 -10.78
CA ASP A 619 9.56 -46.93 -11.81
C ASP A 619 9.78 -45.45 -12.16
N ILE A 620 10.20 -45.17 -13.40
CA ILE A 620 10.55 -43.83 -13.89
C ILE A 620 9.55 -43.41 -14.95
N THR A 621 8.67 -42.48 -14.59
CA THR A 621 7.59 -42.01 -15.46
C THR A 621 7.62 -40.49 -15.58
N THR A 622 7.29 -39.97 -16.76
CA THR A 622 7.06 -38.54 -16.96
C THR A 622 5.57 -38.27 -16.76
N VAL A 623 5.25 -37.43 -15.79
CA VAL A 623 3.87 -37.05 -15.47
C VAL A 623 3.72 -35.54 -15.51
N GLN A 624 2.53 -35.06 -15.86
CA GLN A 624 2.19 -33.65 -15.68
C GLN A 624 1.66 -33.47 -14.26
N GLY A 625 2.35 -32.63 -13.50
CA GLY A 625 2.06 -32.34 -12.10
C GLY A 625 1.79 -30.86 -11.84
N PRO A 626 1.59 -30.50 -10.57
CA PRO A 626 1.56 -29.11 -10.13
C PRO A 626 2.87 -28.40 -10.44
N ALA A 627 2.80 -27.20 -11.00
CA ALA A 627 3.91 -26.27 -11.03
C ALA A 627 4.19 -25.77 -9.61
N PHE A 628 3.16 -25.32 -8.89
CA PHE A 628 3.21 -24.88 -7.50
C PHE A 628 1.92 -25.25 -6.77
N ILE A 629 1.93 -25.17 -5.43
CA ILE A 629 0.77 -25.44 -4.58
C ILE A 629 0.64 -24.30 -3.57
N LYS A 630 -0.38 -23.46 -3.75
CA LYS A 630 -0.73 -22.42 -2.78
C LYS A 630 -1.54 -23.02 -1.63
N ARG A 631 -1.27 -22.55 -0.41
CA ARG A 631 -1.98 -22.96 0.80
C ARG A 631 -2.27 -21.75 1.68
N GLU A 632 -3.49 -21.67 2.18
CA GLU A 632 -3.95 -20.70 3.18
C GLU A 632 -4.67 -21.49 4.28
N ASP A 633 -4.31 -21.26 5.54
CA ASP A 633 -4.83 -22.00 6.69
C ASP A 633 -4.77 -23.53 6.53
N LEU A 634 -3.66 -24.04 5.98
CA LEU A 634 -3.39 -25.45 5.62
C LEU A 634 -4.23 -26.02 4.47
N SER A 635 -5.23 -25.31 3.97
CA SER A 635 -6.05 -25.70 2.82
C SER A 635 -5.39 -25.27 1.52
N ARG A 636 -5.39 -26.15 0.50
CA ARG A 636 -4.91 -25.76 -0.83
C ARG A 636 -5.97 -24.90 -1.50
N TYR A 637 -5.53 -23.95 -2.32
CA TYR A 637 -6.44 -23.14 -3.11
C TYR A 637 -5.90 -22.81 -4.50
N MET A 638 -6.82 -22.51 -5.40
CA MET A 638 -6.59 -21.97 -6.74
C MET A 638 -7.28 -20.62 -6.86
N VAL A 639 -6.70 -19.72 -7.64
CA VAL A 639 -7.21 -18.36 -7.82
C VAL A 639 -7.80 -18.23 -9.21
N LEU A 640 -9.01 -17.68 -9.28
CA LEU A 640 -9.62 -17.15 -10.50
C LEU A 640 -9.66 -15.63 -10.36
N SER A 641 -8.82 -14.94 -11.13
CA SER A 641 -8.78 -13.48 -11.19
C SER A 641 -9.88 -12.96 -12.12
N LEU A 642 -10.53 -11.88 -11.75
CA LEU A 642 -11.63 -11.28 -12.49
C LEU A 642 -11.37 -9.78 -12.64
N GLU A 643 -11.52 -9.27 -13.86
CA GLU A 643 -11.45 -7.84 -14.16
C GLU A 643 -12.86 -7.38 -14.52
N VAL A 644 -13.36 -6.40 -13.78
CA VAL A 644 -14.75 -5.93 -13.88
C VAL A 644 -14.71 -4.47 -14.33
N GLU A 645 -15.13 -4.21 -15.56
CA GLU A 645 -15.19 -2.85 -16.12
C GLU A 645 -16.63 -2.37 -16.28
N GLY A 646 -16.83 -1.05 -16.10
CA GLY A 646 -18.11 -0.38 -16.35
C GLY A 646 -19.24 -0.78 -15.39
N ARG A 647 -18.92 -1.47 -14.28
CA ARG A 647 -19.91 -1.95 -13.30
C ARG A 647 -19.36 -1.97 -11.88
N ASP A 648 -20.25 -1.78 -10.91
CA ASP A 648 -19.96 -1.89 -9.47
C ASP A 648 -19.55 -3.32 -9.07
N ILE A 649 -18.40 -3.44 -8.38
CA ILE A 649 -17.83 -4.72 -7.94
C ILE A 649 -18.77 -5.43 -6.95
N ALA A 650 -19.38 -4.72 -6.00
CA ALA A 650 -20.22 -5.35 -4.99
C ALA A 650 -21.49 -5.98 -5.60
N THR A 651 -22.15 -5.25 -6.49
CA THR A 651 -23.33 -5.69 -7.23
C THR A 651 -22.98 -6.84 -8.17
N PHE A 652 -21.83 -6.77 -8.84
CA PHE A 652 -21.31 -7.86 -9.65
C PHE A 652 -21.13 -9.13 -8.81
N VAL A 653 -20.49 -9.03 -7.64
CA VAL A 653 -20.25 -10.16 -6.73
C VAL A 653 -21.57 -10.76 -6.23
N GLU A 654 -22.57 -9.95 -5.87
CA GLU A 654 -23.88 -10.45 -5.43
C GLU A 654 -24.59 -11.26 -6.54
N GLU A 655 -24.59 -10.77 -7.77
CA GLU A 655 -25.16 -11.48 -8.91
C GLU A 655 -24.36 -12.74 -9.26
N ALA A 656 -23.04 -12.62 -9.28
CA ALA A 656 -22.10 -13.70 -9.57
C ALA A 656 -22.23 -14.84 -8.55
N ASP A 657 -22.23 -14.53 -7.26
CA ASP A 657 -22.38 -15.51 -6.18
C ASP A 657 -23.73 -16.26 -6.28
N ALA A 658 -24.82 -15.55 -6.59
CA ALA A 658 -26.13 -16.15 -6.80
C ALA A 658 -26.15 -17.09 -8.03
N LYS A 659 -25.51 -16.70 -9.14
CA LYS A 659 -25.39 -17.52 -10.35
C LYS A 659 -24.49 -18.74 -10.12
N ILE A 660 -23.35 -18.58 -9.46
CA ILE A 660 -22.43 -19.68 -9.14
C ILE A 660 -23.16 -20.74 -8.29
N LYS A 661 -23.83 -20.33 -7.22
CA LYS A 661 -24.59 -21.25 -6.33
C LYS A 661 -25.71 -22.00 -7.04
N LYS A 662 -26.26 -21.46 -8.12
CA LYS A 662 -27.34 -22.07 -8.88
C LYS A 662 -26.87 -22.99 -9.99
N THR A 663 -25.72 -22.72 -10.60
CA THR A 663 -25.28 -23.36 -11.85
C THR A 663 -24.05 -24.24 -11.70
N VAL A 664 -23.15 -23.94 -10.77
CA VAL A 664 -21.91 -24.70 -10.57
C VAL A 664 -22.12 -25.71 -9.44
N ASN A 665 -21.89 -26.99 -9.74
CA ASN A 665 -21.97 -28.05 -8.74
C ASN A 665 -20.61 -28.22 -8.05
N ILE A 666 -20.48 -27.72 -6.82
CA ILE A 666 -19.24 -27.79 -6.03
C ILE A 666 -19.28 -29.09 -5.19
N PRO A 667 -18.32 -30.03 -5.36
CA PRO A 667 -18.28 -31.27 -4.58
C PRO A 667 -18.01 -31.04 -3.09
N ASP A 668 -18.36 -32.03 -2.27
CA ASP A 668 -18.07 -32.00 -0.83
C ASP A 668 -16.56 -31.84 -0.55
N GLY A 669 -16.24 -30.98 0.43
CA GLY A 669 -14.85 -30.65 0.76
C GLY A 669 -14.24 -29.53 -0.09
N TYR A 670 -14.98 -29.00 -1.08
CA TYR A 670 -14.59 -27.83 -1.85
C TYR A 670 -15.48 -26.64 -1.48
N TYR A 671 -14.91 -25.45 -1.47
CA TYR A 671 -15.66 -24.22 -1.22
C TYR A 671 -14.96 -23.05 -1.90
N ILE A 672 -15.71 -21.96 -2.12
CA ILE A 672 -15.18 -20.74 -2.71
C ILE A 672 -15.24 -19.59 -1.71
N LYS A 673 -14.32 -18.64 -1.86
CA LYS A 673 -14.31 -17.38 -1.11
C LYS A 673 -13.90 -16.25 -2.04
N TRP A 674 -14.63 -15.14 -1.97
CA TRP A 674 -14.26 -13.91 -2.65
C TRP A 674 -13.06 -13.26 -1.95
N ALA A 675 -12.10 -12.80 -2.75
CA ALA A 675 -10.84 -12.19 -2.34
C ALA A 675 -10.52 -10.99 -3.24
N GLY A 676 -9.38 -10.34 -2.99
CA GLY A 676 -8.98 -9.10 -3.66
C GLY A 676 -9.44 -7.86 -2.87
N ASP A 677 -9.44 -6.71 -3.52
CA ASP A 677 -9.81 -5.43 -2.91
C ASP A 677 -11.27 -5.38 -2.44
N PHE A 678 -12.14 -6.19 -3.05
CA PHE A 678 -13.51 -6.38 -2.58
C PHE A 678 -13.59 -6.79 -1.10
N LYS A 679 -12.71 -7.68 -0.63
CA LYS A 679 -12.70 -8.10 0.77
C LYS A 679 -12.26 -6.97 1.69
N ASN A 680 -11.20 -6.24 1.33
CA ASN A 680 -10.74 -5.07 2.06
C ASN A 680 -11.84 -4.00 2.17
N MET A 681 -12.57 -3.77 1.06
CA MET A 681 -13.73 -2.87 1.02
C MET A 681 -14.86 -3.35 1.93
N GLN A 682 -15.19 -4.64 1.93
CA GLN A 682 -16.25 -5.20 2.78
C GLN A 682 -15.91 -5.08 4.27
N GLU A 683 -14.66 -5.38 4.66
CA GLU A 683 -14.19 -5.25 6.05
C GLU A 683 -14.20 -3.79 6.53
N ALA A 684 -13.69 -2.87 5.71
CA ALA A 684 -13.73 -1.44 6.01
C ALA A 684 -15.18 -0.93 6.12
N GLY A 685 -16.04 -1.31 5.17
CA GLY A 685 -17.45 -0.93 5.15
C GLY A 685 -18.22 -1.43 6.38
N LYS A 686 -18.00 -2.68 6.80
CA LYS A 686 -18.61 -3.26 8.01
C LYS A 686 -18.17 -2.52 9.28
N THR A 687 -16.88 -2.19 9.37
CA THR A 687 -16.32 -1.44 10.50
C THR A 687 -16.92 -0.04 10.56
N LEU A 688 -16.96 0.69 9.44
CA LEU A 688 -17.55 2.03 9.37
C LEU A 688 -19.05 2.02 9.68
N ALA A 689 -19.81 1.05 9.16
CA ALA A 689 -21.23 0.91 9.45
C ALA A 689 -21.52 0.73 10.95
N MET A 690 -20.60 0.11 11.69
CA MET A 690 -20.70 -0.05 13.15
C MET A 690 -20.23 1.19 13.91
N ILE A 691 -19.12 1.80 13.52
CA ILE A 691 -18.48 2.88 14.28
C ILE A 691 -19.13 4.25 14.03
N ILE A 692 -19.68 4.51 12.84
CA ILE A 692 -20.36 5.79 12.53
C ILE A 692 -21.51 6.06 13.52
N PRO A 693 -22.47 5.15 13.78
CA PRO A 693 -23.53 5.37 14.77
C PRO A 693 -23.01 5.68 16.18
N ILE A 694 -21.95 4.99 16.62
CA ILE A 694 -21.33 5.21 17.94
C ILE A 694 -20.73 6.62 18.00
N THR A 695 -20.07 7.06 16.93
CA THR A 695 -19.49 8.39 16.81
C THR A 695 -20.59 9.47 16.81
N LEU A 696 -21.71 9.24 16.10
CA LEU A 696 -22.87 10.14 16.13
C LEU A 696 -23.44 10.27 17.55
N LEU A 697 -23.49 9.18 18.31
CA LEU A 697 -23.94 9.19 19.71
C LEU A 697 -22.98 9.98 20.60
N LEU A 698 -21.67 9.81 20.43
CA LEU A 698 -20.66 10.56 21.17
C LEU A 698 -20.75 12.06 20.85
N ILE A 699 -20.95 12.42 19.59
CA ILE A 699 -21.14 13.82 19.16
C ILE A 699 -22.43 14.40 19.73
N MET A 700 -23.52 13.62 19.72
CA MET A 700 -24.77 14.03 20.36
C MET A 700 -24.57 14.31 21.85
N LEU A 701 -23.77 13.49 22.56
CA LEU A 701 -23.42 13.71 23.96
C LEU A 701 -22.60 15.00 24.13
N LEU A 702 -21.58 15.23 23.30
CA LEU A 702 -20.79 16.46 23.33
C LEU A 702 -21.66 17.69 23.08
N LEU A 703 -22.53 17.66 22.06
CA LEU A 703 -23.48 18.74 21.78
C LEU A 703 -24.47 18.95 22.93
N TYR A 704 -24.95 17.87 23.56
CA TYR A 704 -25.81 17.96 24.72
C TYR A 704 -25.09 18.65 25.89
N THR A 705 -23.83 18.30 26.18
CA THR A 705 -23.04 18.96 27.23
C THR A 705 -22.71 20.43 26.91
N ALA A 706 -22.53 20.77 25.63
CA ALA A 706 -22.29 22.13 25.18
C ALA A 706 -23.53 23.03 25.40
N PHE A 707 -24.70 22.57 24.95
CA PHE A 707 -25.93 23.37 24.88
C PHE A 707 -26.95 23.11 26.01
N ASN A 708 -26.74 22.07 26.82
CA ASN A 708 -27.66 21.56 27.84
C ASN A 708 -29.09 21.35 27.30
N SER A 709 -29.22 20.94 26.04
CA SER A 709 -30.52 20.78 25.37
C SER A 709 -30.46 19.78 24.23
N PHE A 710 -31.22 18.69 24.37
CA PHE A 710 -31.35 17.67 23.34
C PHE A 710 -31.94 18.24 22.03
N LYS A 711 -32.90 19.19 22.14
CA LYS A 711 -33.50 19.84 20.97
C LYS A 711 -32.46 20.63 20.16
N LYS A 712 -31.57 21.37 20.84
CA LYS A 712 -30.50 22.14 20.17
C LYS A 712 -29.47 21.22 19.54
N ALA A 713 -29.04 20.18 20.26
CA ALA A 713 -28.10 19.17 19.75
C ALA A 713 -28.64 18.45 18.50
N PHE A 714 -29.90 17.99 18.54
CA PHE A 714 -30.54 17.35 17.39
C PHE A 714 -30.70 18.32 16.20
N LEU A 715 -31.01 19.58 16.47
CA LEU A 715 -31.14 20.59 15.41
C LEU A 715 -29.80 20.87 14.69
N ILE A 716 -28.69 20.88 15.43
CA ILE A 716 -27.34 20.95 14.84
C ILE A 716 -27.08 19.72 13.96
N LEU A 717 -27.43 18.53 14.45
CA LEU A 717 -27.25 17.28 13.71
C LEU A 717 -28.09 17.22 12.42
N LEU A 718 -29.27 17.84 12.40
CA LEU A 718 -30.08 18.00 11.18
C LEU A 718 -29.42 18.90 10.11
N GLY A 719 -28.37 19.65 10.47
CA GLY A 719 -27.54 20.37 9.52
C GLY A 719 -26.62 19.45 8.68
N VAL A 720 -26.29 18.26 9.18
CA VAL A 720 -25.38 17.33 8.49
C VAL A 720 -25.90 16.90 7.10
N PRO A 721 -27.15 16.43 6.93
CA PRO A 721 -27.70 16.09 5.62
C PRO A 721 -27.54 17.22 4.58
N LEU A 722 -27.56 18.49 5.02
CA LEU A 722 -27.40 19.65 4.15
C LEU A 722 -26.03 19.71 3.47
N GLY A 723 -24.98 19.30 4.19
CA GLY A 723 -23.64 19.19 3.63
C GLY A 723 -23.47 17.95 2.77
N LEU A 724 -24.00 16.80 3.20
CA LEU A 724 -23.88 15.54 2.47
C LEU A 724 -24.45 15.63 1.05
N MET A 725 -25.55 16.35 0.84
CA MET A 725 -26.14 16.53 -0.50
C MET A 725 -25.14 17.08 -1.53
N GLY A 726 -24.36 18.09 -1.16
CA GLY A 726 -23.38 18.68 -2.06
C GLY A 726 -22.25 17.73 -2.39
N GLY A 727 -21.81 16.93 -1.41
CA GLY A 727 -20.81 15.89 -1.63
C GLY A 727 -21.31 14.79 -2.58
N ILE A 728 -22.56 14.35 -2.41
CA ILE A 728 -23.19 13.37 -3.30
C ILE A 728 -23.28 13.92 -4.73
N VAL A 729 -23.77 15.15 -4.90
CA VAL A 729 -23.88 15.78 -6.21
C VAL A 729 -22.51 15.96 -6.86
N ALA A 730 -21.49 16.34 -6.10
CA ALA A 730 -20.14 16.48 -6.64
C ALA A 730 -19.53 15.14 -7.09
N LEU A 731 -19.72 14.06 -6.33
CA LEU A 731 -19.31 12.71 -6.75
C LEU A 731 -19.99 12.30 -8.06
N LEU A 732 -21.30 12.53 -8.18
CA LEU A 732 -22.08 12.19 -9.37
C LEU A 732 -21.65 13.00 -10.60
N ILE A 733 -21.28 14.28 -10.42
CA ILE A 733 -20.79 15.14 -11.52
C ILE A 733 -19.38 14.76 -11.93
N ALA A 734 -18.53 14.39 -10.98
CA ALA A 734 -17.15 14.01 -11.22
C ALA A 734 -16.99 12.58 -11.75
N ASP A 735 -18.07 11.81 -11.80
CA ASP A 735 -18.11 10.42 -12.28
C ASP A 735 -17.08 9.51 -11.60
N ILE A 736 -16.98 9.62 -10.28
CA ILE A 736 -16.05 8.84 -9.46
C ILE A 736 -16.79 7.89 -8.53
N TYR A 737 -16.21 6.72 -8.28
CA TYR A 737 -16.76 5.72 -7.37
C TYR A 737 -16.67 6.15 -5.91
N LEU A 738 -17.53 5.57 -5.08
CA LEU A 738 -17.51 5.74 -3.64
C LEU A 738 -16.38 4.89 -3.04
N SER A 739 -15.22 5.52 -2.86
CA SER A 739 -14.03 4.92 -2.22
C SER A 739 -13.92 5.25 -0.73
N VAL A 740 -12.98 4.60 -0.02
CA VAL A 740 -12.65 4.96 1.37
C VAL A 740 -12.20 6.44 1.45
N SER A 741 -11.49 6.95 0.44
CA SER A 741 -11.08 8.35 0.34
C SER A 741 -12.29 9.30 0.26
N ALA A 742 -13.31 8.95 -0.54
CA ALA A 742 -14.55 9.71 -0.65
C ALA A 742 -15.33 9.74 0.69
N ILE A 743 -15.36 8.61 1.41
CA ILE A 743 -15.97 8.53 2.74
C ILE A 743 -15.28 9.45 3.74
N VAL A 744 -13.94 9.53 3.72
CA VAL A 744 -13.19 10.48 4.55
C VAL A 744 -13.62 11.92 4.23
N GLY A 745 -13.86 12.24 2.95
CA GLY A 745 -14.42 13.53 2.55
C GLY A 745 -15.80 13.80 3.15
N PHE A 746 -16.70 12.82 3.17
CA PHE A 746 -18.00 12.95 3.82
C PHE A 746 -17.88 13.16 5.33
N ILE A 747 -16.95 12.48 5.98
CA ILE A 747 -16.61 12.65 7.40
C ILE A 747 -16.10 14.09 7.65
N ALA A 748 -15.25 14.64 6.78
CA ALA A 748 -14.80 16.02 6.90
C ALA A 748 -15.96 17.04 6.75
N ILE A 749 -16.86 16.85 5.78
CA ILE A 749 -18.06 17.72 5.64
C ILE A 749 -18.94 17.63 6.88
N PHE A 750 -19.10 16.42 7.42
CA PHE A 750 -19.89 16.18 8.62
C PHE A 750 -19.40 17.05 9.79
N ALA A 751 -18.07 17.12 10.00
CA ALA A 751 -17.46 18.00 10.99
C ALA A 751 -17.74 19.49 10.72
N ILE A 752 -17.52 19.95 9.49
CA ILE A 752 -17.71 21.36 9.09
C ILE A 752 -19.18 21.80 9.23
N ALA A 753 -20.13 20.93 8.85
CA ALA A 753 -21.55 21.21 8.97
C ALA A 753 -21.98 21.40 10.43
N ILE A 754 -21.45 20.57 11.34
CA ILE A 754 -21.71 20.70 12.78
C ILE A 754 -21.11 21.99 13.33
N LEU A 755 -19.86 22.31 12.97
CA LEU A 755 -19.21 23.55 13.40
C LEU A 755 -20.06 24.79 13.04
N ASN A 756 -20.48 24.89 11.77
CA ASN A 756 -21.31 26.00 11.30
C ASN A 756 -22.64 26.06 12.05
N GLY A 757 -23.25 24.91 12.35
CA GLY A 757 -24.47 24.81 13.16
C GLY A 757 -24.28 25.29 14.60
N ILE A 758 -23.21 24.86 15.28
CA ILE A 758 -22.87 25.25 16.66
C ILE A 758 -22.75 26.78 16.76
N VAL A 759 -21.96 27.39 15.87
CA VAL A 759 -21.68 28.83 15.91
C VAL A 759 -22.96 29.66 15.69
N LEU A 760 -23.81 29.27 14.73
CA LEU A 760 -25.05 29.99 14.45
C LEU A 760 -26.06 29.85 15.60
N ILE A 761 -26.28 28.64 16.10
CA ILE A 761 -27.29 28.37 17.14
C ILE A 761 -26.86 28.93 18.49
N SER A 762 -25.57 28.89 18.82
CA SER A 762 -25.05 29.54 20.03
C SER A 762 -25.36 31.04 20.03
N PHE A 763 -25.19 31.70 18.89
CA PHE A 763 -25.46 33.13 18.78
C PHE A 763 -26.95 33.48 18.80
N ILE A 764 -27.80 32.65 18.16
CA ILE A 764 -29.25 32.80 18.27
C ILE A 764 -29.69 32.68 19.73
N ASP A 765 -29.15 31.73 20.49
CA ASP A 765 -29.48 31.53 21.91
C ASP A 765 -29.01 32.70 22.78
N GLU A 766 -27.84 33.26 22.49
CA GLU A 766 -27.31 34.43 23.16
C GLU A 766 -28.20 35.67 22.94
N LEU A 767 -28.58 35.95 21.69
CA LEU A 767 -29.50 37.05 21.37
C LEU A 767 -30.88 36.83 22.01
N ARG A 768 -31.38 35.59 22.05
CA ARG A 768 -32.67 35.27 22.70
C ARG A 768 -32.64 35.57 24.20
N LYS A 769 -31.49 35.37 24.87
CA LYS A 769 -31.31 35.73 26.29
C LYS A 769 -31.20 37.24 26.49
N LYS A 770 -30.48 37.95 25.60
CA LYS A 770 -30.31 39.41 25.67
C LYS A 770 -31.60 40.18 25.34
N PHE A 771 -32.41 39.67 24.40
CA PHE A 771 -33.62 40.33 23.89
C PHE A 771 -34.86 39.41 23.94
N PRO A 772 -35.39 39.10 25.14
CA PRO A 772 -36.47 38.13 25.32
C PRO A 772 -37.84 38.58 24.78
N THR A 773 -38.04 39.88 24.54
CA THR A 773 -39.32 40.48 24.12
C THR A 773 -39.51 40.56 22.60
N ILE A 774 -38.47 40.26 21.80
CA ILE A 774 -38.50 40.33 20.34
C ILE A 774 -39.02 39.01 19.76
N LYS A 775 -39.80 39.08 18.68
CA LYS A 775 -40.29 37.88 17.98
C LYS A 775 -39.12 37.01 17.53
N THR A 776 -39.22 35.69 17.75
CA THR A 776 -38.17 34.71 17.40
C THR A 776 -37.71 34.81 15.94
N ILE A 777 -38.62 35.12 15.01
CA ILE A 777 -38.30 35.26 13.57
C ILE A 777 -37.38 36.46 13.30
N ASP A 778 -37.67 37.62 13.91
CA ASP A 778 -36.86 38.82 13.72
C ASP A 778 -35.49 38.66 14.36
N LEU A 779 -35.45 38.02 15.54
CA LEU A 779 -34.21 37.71 16.24
C LEU A 779 -33.33 36.73 15.46
N VAL A 780 -33.91 35.67 14.90
CA VAL A 780 -33.19 34.71 14.05
C VAL A 780 -32.67 35.38 12.77
N LYS A 781 -33.46 36.27 12.16
CA LYS A 781 -33.03 37.03 10.98
C LYS A 781 -31.79 37.88 11.30
N ASP A 782 -31.84 38.67 12.37
CA ASP A 782 -30.74 39.55 12.76
C ASP A 782 -29.50 38.74 13.21
N ALA A 783 -29.71 37.65 13.96
CA ALA A 783 -28.64 36.72 14.33
C ALA A 783 -27.89 36.16 13.11
N THR A 784 -28.65 35.74 12.10
CA THR A 784 -28.09 35.12 10.89
C THR A 784 -27.37 36.16 10.02
N LEU A 785 -27.89 37.38 9.92
CA LEU A 785 -27.21 38.49 9.20
C LEU A 785 -25.89 38.91 9.86
N LEU A 786 -25.82 38.86 11.19
CA LEU A 786 -24.59 39.13 11.93
C LEU A 786 -23.58 37.99 11.81
N ARG A 787 -24.03 36.74 11.75
CA ARG A 787 -23.17 35.55 11.57
C ARG A 787 -22.80 35.24 10.13
N LEU A 788 -23.41 35.89 9.14
CA LEU A 788 -23.12 35.70 7.73
C LEU A 788 -21.63 35.86 7.41
N ARG A 789 -20.97 36.90 7.94
CA ARG A 789 -19.54 37.16 7.68
C ARG A 789 -18.64 36.06 8.23
N PRO A 790 -18.72 35.70 9.53
CA PRO A 790 -17.93 34.58 10.06
C PRO A 790 -18.16 33.25 9.33
N VAL A 791 -19.41 32.88 9.06
CA VAL A 791 -19.74 31.58 8.42
C VAL A 791 -19.25 31.52 6.97
N LEU A 792 -19.35 32.61 6.22
CA LEU A 792 -18.79 32.65 4.87
C LEU A 792 -17.27 32.63 4.91
N MET A 793 -16.64 33.31 5.87
CA MET A 793 -15.19 33.33 6.00
C MET A 793 -14.65 31.91 6.22
N THR A 794 -15.19 31.15 7.17
CA THR A 794 -14.77 29.76 7.44
C THR A 794 -15.05 28.83 6.25
N ALA A 795 -16.19 29.00 5.58
CA ALA A 795 -16.53 28.24 4.39
C ALA A 795 -15.56 28.50 3.22
N PHE A 796 -15.25 29.76 2.95
CA PHE A 796 -14.33 30.12 1.88
C PHE A 796 -12.89 29.75 2.21
N THR A 797 -12.42 29.94 3.46
CA THR A 797 -11.06 29.48 3.84
C THR A 797 -10.95 27.97 3.67
N THR A 798 -11.96 27.21 4.06
CA THR A 798 -11.93 25.76 3.88
C THR A 798 -11.97 25.35 2.40
N LEU A 799 -12.87 25.97 1.62
CA LEU A 799 -12.99 25.71 0.18
C LEU A 799 -11.68 26.00 -0.55
N PHE A 800 -11.07 27.17 -0.31
CA PHE A 800 -9.84 27.59 -0.96
C PHE A 800 -8.59 26.90 -0.40
N GLY A 801 -8.64 26.40 0.83
CA GLY A 801 -7.56 25.58 1.41
C GLY A 801 -7.47 24.20 0.74
N ILE A 802 -8.61 23.63 0.36
CA ILE A 802 -8.69 22.30 -0.29
C ILE A 802 -8.59 22.38 -1.82
N LEU A 803 -8.94 23.52 -2.41
CA LEU A 803 -8.93 23.72 -3.87
C LEU A 803 -7.63 23.28 -4.58
N PRO A 804 -6.42 23.52 -4.05
CA PRO A 804 -5.18 23.04 -4.67
C PRO A 804 -5.08 21.52 -4.77
N LEU A 805 -5.67 20.78 -3.82
CA LEU A 805 -5.70 19.31 -3.85
C LEU A 805 -6.64 18.79 -4.95
N LEU A 806 -7.72 19.52 -5.22
CA LEU A 806 -8.66 19.18 -6.29
C LEU A 806 -8.02 19.28 -7.69
N TYR A 807 -7.04 20.18 -7.86
CA TYR A 807 -6.34 20.41 -9.14
C TYR A 807 -4.91 19.85 -9.17
N ALA A 808 -4.50 19.13 -8.14
CA ALA A 808 -3.19 18.50 -8.13
C ALA A 808 -3.15 17.36 -9.17
N THR A 809 -2.07 17.29 -9.95
CA THR A 809 -1.88 16.27 -11.00
C THR A 809 -0.57 15.49 -10.84
N GLY A 810 0.10 15.63 -9.70
CA GLY A 810 1.34 14.90 -9.41
C GLY A 810 1.06 13.61 -8.65
N VAL A 811 2.10 12.77 -8.54
CA VAL A 811 2.11 11.54 -7.74
C VAL A 811 1.39 11.74 -6.40
N GLY A 812 0.36 10.93 -6.16
CA GLY A 812 -0.36 10.90 -4.88
C GLY A 812 -1.63 11.74 -4.81
N SER A 813 -1.89 12.52 -5.86
CA SER A 813 -3.12 13.30 -6.01
C SER A 813 -4.36 12.41 -6.12
N GLU A 814 -4.21 11.19 -6.63
CA GLU A 814 -5.30 10.25 -6.93
C GLU A 814 -6.09 9.88 -5.68
N ILE A 815 -5.40 9.68 -4.56
CA ILE A 815 -6.01 9.34 -3.26
C ILE A 815 -6.72 10.56 -2.65
N GLN A 816 -6.23 11.77 -2.95
CA GLN A 816 -6.79 13.01 -2.40
C GLN A 816 -7.94 13.57 -3.25
N TYR A 817 -8.01 13.23 -4.53
CA TYR A 817 -8.96 13.79 -5.47
C TYR A 817 -10.42 13.47 -5.09
N PRO A 818 -10.84 12.20 -4.85
CA PRO A 818 -12.21 11.90 -4.45
C PRO A 818 -12.63 12.59 -3.15
N LEU A 819 -11.70 12.65 -2.20
CA LEU A 819 -11.89 13.35 -0.94
C LEU A 819 -12.15 14.84 -1.19
N SER A 820 -11.32 15.48 -2.02
CA SER A 820 -11.39 16.92 -2.31
C SER A 820 -12.65 17.28 -3.09
N VAL A 821 -13.09 16.42 -4.03
CA VAL A 821 -14.36 16.58 -4.77
C VAL A 821 -15.53 16.60 -3.79
N VAL A 822 -15.60 15.60 -2.91
CA VAL A 822 -16.67 15.49 -1.91
C VAL A 822 -16.69 16.73 -1.04
N VAL A 823 -15.56 17.08 -0.41
CA VAL A 823 -15.48 18.21 0.52
C VAL A 823 -15.83 19.53 -0.15
N THR A 824 -15.35 19.77 -1.38
CA THR A 824 -15.66 20.98 -2.16
C THR A 824 -17.17 21.11 -2.39
N GLY A 825 -17.82 20.08 -2.93
CA GLY A 825 -19.28 20.10 -3.14
C GLY A 825 -20.06 20.24 -1.84
N GLY A 826 -19.60 19.53 -0.80
CA GLY A 826 -20.21 19.53 0.51
C GLY A 826 -20.16 20.88 1.21
N ILE A 827 -19.04 21.60 1.16
CA ILE A 827 -18.90 22.94 1.74
C ILE A 827 -19.84 23.92 1.03
N ILE A 828 -19.91 23.88 -0.31
CA ILE A 828 -20.79 24.76 -1.09
C ILE A 828 -22.25 24.56 -0.66
N SER A 829 -22.72 23.31 -0.66
CA SER A 829 -24.09 22.99 -0.23
C SER A 829 -24.34 23.29 1.24
N SER A 830 -23.42 22.86 2.12
CA SER A 830 -23.51 23.07 3.57
C SER A 830 -23.63 24.55 3.90
N THR A 831 -22.82 25.41 3.29
CA THR A 831 -22.82 26.86 3.57
C THR A 831 -24.12 27.51 3.14
N VAL A 832 -24.56 27.27 1.90
CA VAL A 832 -25.79 27.86 1.35
C VAL A 832 -27.02 27.38 2.11
N LEU A 833 -27.14 26.07 2.31
CA LEU A 833 -28.30 25.48 2.96
C LEU A 833 -28.32 25.70 4.46
N THR A 834 -27.17 25.71 5.15
CA THR A 834 -27.13 26.04 6.58
C THR A 834 -27.62 27.46 6.82
N LEU A 835 -27.21 28.43 5.98
CA LEU A 835 -27.65 29.81 6.12
C LEU A 835 -29.12 30.04 5.74
N LEU A 836 -29.76 29.15 4.99
CA LEU A 836 -31.16 29.33 4.54
C LEU A 836 -32.16 28.43 5.26
N VAL A 837 -31.78 27.18 5.53
CA VAL A 837 -32.63 26.10 6.06
C VAL A 837 -32.51 25.99 7.58
N LEU A 838 -31.31 26.11 8.15
CA LEU A 838 -31.10 25.98 9.61
C LEU A 838 -31.84 27.07 10.42
N PRO A 839 -31.86 28.36 10.01
CA PRO A 839 -32.72 29.37 10.64
C PRO A 839 -34.20 29.00 10.61
N GLY A 840 -34.68 28.47 9.49
CA GLY A 840 -36.05 27.99 9.33
C GLY A 840 -36.38 26.81 10.25
N LEU A 841 -35.46 25.84 10.35
CA LEU A 841 -35.55 24.73 11.31
C LEU A 841 -35.62 25.24 12.74
N TYR A 842 -34.78 26.21 13.13
CA TYR A 842 -34.79 26.80 14.46
C TYR A 842 -36.15 27.43 14.79
N VAL A 843 -36.70 28.24 13.87
CA VAL A 843 -38.02 28.85 14.03
C VAL A 843 -39.11 27.80 14.17
N LEU A 844 -39.03 26.66 13.47
CA LEU A 844 -40.02 25.59 13.56
C LEU A 844 -39.94 24.79 14.87
N PHE A 845 -38.73 24.54 15.38
CA PHE A 845 -38.50 23.78 16.61
C PHE A 845 -38.76 24.58 17.89
N PHE A 846 -38.49 25.89 17.85
CA PHE A 846 -38.63 26.80 19.00
C PHE A 846 -39.78 27.79 18.83
N LYS A 847 -40.74 27.49 17.93
CA LYS A 847 -41.98 28.25 17.83
C LYS A 847 -42.81 28.06 19.09
N GLU A 848 -42.76 29.02 20.00
CA GLU A 848 -43.83 29.20 20.98
C GLU A 848 -45.06 29.77 20.24
N LYS A 849 -46.23 29.29 20.62
CA LYS A 849 -47.53 29.77 20.12
C LYS A 849 -47.78 31.19 20.60
#